data_AF-A0A932U981-F1
#
_entry.id   AF-A0A932U981-F1
#
_cell.length_a   1.000
_cell.length_b   1.000
_cell.length_c   1.000
_cell.angle_alpha   90.00
_cell.angle_beta   90.00
_cell.angle_gamma   90.00
#
_symmetry.space_group_name_H-M   'P 1'
#
loop_
_entity.id
_entity.type
_entity.pdbx_description
1 polymer ?
#
loop_
_entity_poly.entity_id
_entity_poly.type
_entity_poly.pdbx_seq_one_letter_code
_entity_poly.pdbx_strand_id
1 'polypeptide(L)'
;MRLAMLFPHLRGLRLERIGGDDHHRLLTVAVTRQHACCPLCGRRSDRVPSRYERTLADVPIGGRAVLLRVGVRRCRCAHRPCAHRIFAERLPQLSAARARRTQLQRLLLEEVASTAGGAPGARLAARLRVPASRATLLRLLRAAPLPQAAPPRVLGVDDWAWRRGRTYGSLLVDLEARRPVDLLPDRTAATFAAWLQAHPGVAVISRDRGGASAEGGRLGAPDAIQVADRWRLLANAGDVLERILRRKAPQRQAAAAAVDQQALAAVPITGDRPAMAELAEAPAPRRLTRAEPERQTRRAQRLARSEAVVALHGQGWSQCAIADEVGLGRKTVRRYLRAEAFPEVATRRPRPTLLTPYVPYLLQRWTEGCHNARLLCEELVRQGFPGAASLVRRHVRHRRHVRQWRTAPARRGRAAQRPVPGAAPPPAPPTPVLSPRAARWLLLRPWDDLEPAEQAHRTALLGTCAELVAAHGLVQEFGRLVRERDPAAFAGWLSGAEASAIPEVRAFAAGIRRDQAAVEAALCFEWSNGQTEGQINRLNNVSSDDSDGSFPSVVERIGLPSLVDLGEVECRDEGVGEDDERRLQRPRGGHLLGPVPGGSRHRTGAGVHPSPVPVVPTPQDRGRLGAQPRSFPGLLRRCALRAMDRG
;
A
#
# COMPACT_ATOMS: atom_id res chain seq x y z
N MET A 1 47.66 19.03 -6.42
CA MET A 1 46.89 18.04 -5.64
C MET A 1 46.23 17.03 -6.59
N ARG A 2 46.25 15.72 -6.29
CA ARG A 2 45.63 14.68 -7.14
C ARG A 2 44.14 14.56 -6.79
N LEU A 3 43.23 15.04 -7.66
CA LEU A 3 41.77 14.98 -7.47
C LEU A 3 41.27 13.58 -7.07
N ALA A 4 41.89 12.54 -7.64
CA ALA A 4 41.52 11.13 -7.44
C ALA A 4 41.61 10.63 -5.99
N MET A 5 42.27 11.34 -5.08
CA MET A 5 42.34 10.95 -3.65
C MET A 5 41.06 11.31 -2.88
N LEU A 6 40.34 12.37 -3.30
CA LEU A 6 39.07 12.78 -2.71
C LEU A 6 37.87 12.39 -3.61
N PHE A 7 38.10 12.28 -4.92
CA PHE A 7 37.07 12.05 -5.93
C PHE A 7 37.50 10.93 -6.88
N PRO A 8 37.32 9.65 -6.51
CA PRO A 8 37.78 8.51 -7.31
C PRO A 8 37.23 8.47 -8.74
N HIS A 9 36.01 8.96 -8.96
CA HIS A 9 35.39 9.07 -10.29
C HIS A 9 36.06 10.11 -11.21
N LEU A 10 36.89 11.01 -10.66
CA LEU A 10 37.71 11.98 -11.40
C LEU A 10 39.14 11.47 -11.68
N ARG A 11 39.40 10.17 -11.48
CA ARG A 11 40.69 9.54 -11.81
C ARG A 11 41.08 9.77 -13.27
N GLY A 12 42.31 10.20 -13.50
CA GLY A 12 42.82 10.56 -14.83
C GLY A 12 42.55 12.01 -15.25
N LEU A 13 42.06 12.86 -14.33
CA LEU A 13 41.93 14.30 -14.51
C LEU A 13 42.88 15.07 -13.57
N ARG A 14 43.38 16.21 -14.05
CA ARG A 14 44.11 17.22 -13.29
C ARG A 14 43.24 18.46 -13.15
N LEU A 15 43.14 18.99 -11.94
CA LEU A 15 42.54 20.29 -11.69
C LEU A 15 43.45 21.41 -12.20
N GLU A 16 42.91 22.35 -12.95
CA GLU A 16 43.64 23.50 -13.48
C GLU A 16 43.14 24.82 -12.90
N ARG A 17 41.83 24.96 -12.64
CA ARG A 17 41.24 26.14 -12.00
C ARG A 17 39.96 25.79 -11.25
N ILE A 18 39.76 26.41 -10.09
CA ILE A 18 38.47 26.46 -9.38
C ILE A 18 37.86 27.84 -9.61
N GLY A 19 36.55 27.92 -9.79
CA GLY A 19 35.77 29.16 -9.73
C GLY A 19 34.32 28.87 -9.34
N GLY A 20 33.45 29.88 -9.48
CA GLY A 20 32.01 29.79 -9.20
C GLY A 20 31.53 30.81 -8.15
N ASP A 21 30.24 30.75 -7.85
CA ASP A 21 29.49 31.62 -6.92
C ASP A 21 29.13 30.84 -5.63
N ASP A 22 28.31 31.38 -4.72
CA ASP A 22 28.00 30.65 -3.48
C ASP A 22 27.17 29.37 -3.65
N HIS A 23 26.52 29.17 -4.79
CA HIS A 23 25.67 28.02 -5.09
C HIS A 23 26.36 27.00 -6.00
N HIS A 24 27.29 27.43 -6.84
CA HIS A 24 27.95 26.63 -7.87
C HIS A 24 29.48 26.63 -7.75
N ARG A 25 30.10 25.48 -8.01
CA ARG A 25 31.57 25.33 -8.15
C ARG A 25 31.89 24.87 -9.56
N LEU A 26 32.65 25.68 -10.30
CA LEU A 26 33.16 25.36 -11.62
C LEU A 26 34.60 24.85 -11.51
N LEU A 27 34.82 23.57 -11.77
CA LEU A 27 36.14 22.96 -11.81
C LEU A 27 36.59 22.83 -13.27
N THR A 28 37.61 23.59 -13.66
CA THR A 28 38.27 23.42 -14.97
C THR A 28 39.31 22.30 -14.83
N VAL A 29 39.18 21.26 -15.66
CA VAL A 29 39.97 20.04 -15.56
C VAL A 29 40.49 19.58 -16.92
N ALA A 30 41.73 19.10 -16.95
CA ALA A 30 42.36 18.50 -18.11
C ALA A 30 42.63 17.00 -17.92
N VAL A 31 42.59 16.25 -19.01
CA VAL A 31 42.89 14.81 -19.03
C VAL A 31 44.40 14.61 -18.88
N THR A 32 44.83 13.75 -17.94
CA THR A 32 46.25 13.46 -17.70
C THR A 32 46.83 12.40 -18.64
N ARG A 33 45.99 11.57 -19.26
CA ARG A 33 46.40 10.54 -20.21
C ARG A 33 47.06 11.19 -21.42
N GLN A 34 48.29 10.81 -21.76
CA GLN A 34 48.99 11.40 -22.90
C GLN A 34 48.38 11.00 -24.27
N HIS A 35 47.64 9.89 -24.33
CA HIS A 35 47.05 9.36 -25.56
C HIS A 35 45.57 8.97 -25.40
N ALA A 36 44.85 8.88 -26.52
CA ALA A 36 43.47 8.42 -26.58
C ALA A 36 43.32 7.26 -27.59
N CYS A 37 42.41 6.32 -27.34
CA CYS A 37 42.15 5.20 -28.24
C CYS A 37 40.97 5.51 -29.17
N CYS A 38 41.10 5.17 -30.46
CA CYS A 38 40.05 5.37 -31.45
C CYS A 38 38.84 4.47 -31.15
N PRO A 39 37.62 5.00 -30.94
CA PRO A 39 36.47 4.22 -30.50
C PRO A 39 35.93 3.22 -31.53
N LEU A 40 36.41 3.27 -32.78
CA LEU A 40 36.00 2.35 -33.85
C LEU A 40 37.02 1.21 -34.12
N CYS A 41 38.25 1.31 -33.61
CA CYS A 41 39.29 0.32 -33.92
C CYS A 41 40.34 0.10 -32.81
N GLY A 42 40.07 0.57 -31.59
CA GLY A 42 40.93 0.41 -30.41
C GLY A 42 42.26 1.16 -30.44
N ARG A 43 42.83 1.45 -31.62
CA ARG A 43 44.22 1.91 -31.71
C ARG A 43 44.45 3.28 -31.06
N ARG A 44 45.52 3.34 -30.26
CA ARG A 44 46.11 4.53 -29.65
C ARG A 44 46.45 5.62 -30.68
N SER A 45 46.18 6.87 -30.33
CA SER A 45 46.65 8.08 -31.00
C SER A 45 47.03 9.16 -29.99
N ASP A 46 48.12 9.85 -30.29
CA ASP A 46 48.71 11.02 -29.62
C ASP A 46 48.55 12.31 -30.45
N ARG A 47 48.08 12.21 -31.69
CA ARG A 47 47.93 13.34 -32.62
C ARG A 47 46.68 14.14 -32.31
N VAL A 48 46.82 15.30 -31.67
CA VAL A 48 45.72 16.16 -31.21
C VAL A 48 45.65 17.46 -32.04
N PRO A 49 45.05 17.46 -33.25
CA PRO A 49 44.91 18.67 -34.06
C PRO A 49 43.99 19.75 -33.46
N SER A 50 43.09 19.41 -32.52
CA SER A 50 42.24 20.40 -31.84
C SER A 50 41.69 19.89 -30.51
N ARG A 51 41.14 20.80 -29.72
CA ARG A 51 40.45 20.54 -28.45
C ARG A 51 39.11 21.26 -28.45
N TYR A 52 38.18 20.82 -27.61
CA TYR A 52 36.94 21.54 -27.32
C TYR A 52 36.53 21.32 -25.87
N GLU A 53 35.91 22.31 -25.25
CA GLU A 53 35.41 22.17 -23.88
C GLU A 53 34.05 21.47 -23.85
N ARG A 54 33.80 20.73 -22.76
CA ARG A 54 32.48 20.23 -22.38
C ARG A 54 32.21 20.56 -20.94
N THR A 55 31.06 21.16 -20.65
CA THR A 55 30.55 21.28 -19.29
C THR A 55 29.72 20.06 -18.93
N LEU A 56 30.06 19.41 -17.81
CA LEU A 56 29.33 18.28 -17.23
C LEU A 56 28.88 18.66 -15.83
N ALA A 57 27.62 18.44 -15.48
CA ALA A 57 27.20 18.51 -14.09
C ALA A 57 27.69 17.28 -13.31
N ASP A 58 28.13 17.48 -12.06
CA ASP A 58 28.66 16.42 -11.18
C ASP A 58 27.97 16.42 -9.82
N VAL A 59 28.30 15.46 -8.96
CA VAL A 59 27.85 15.43 -7.55
C VAL A 59 28.32 16.66 -6.78
N PRO A 60 27.58 17.11 -5.75
CA PRO A 60 27.92 18.32 -5.01
C PRO A 60 29.18 18.12 -4.15
N ILE A 61 29.94 19.19 -3.96
CA ILE A 61 31.13 19.22 -3.11
C ILE A 61 30.96 20.36 -2.10
N GLY A 62 31.09 20.06 -0.80
CA GLY A 62 30.93 21.04 0.27
C GLY A 62 29.58 21.75 0.26
N GLY A 63 28.49 21.02 -0.04
CA GLY A 63 27.13 21.57 -0.11
C GLY A 63 26.81 22.44 -1.33
N ARG A 64 27.74 22.57 -2.29
CA ARG A 64 27.59 23.38 -3.52
C ARG A 64 27.46 22.49 -4.76
N ALA A 65 26.64 22.89 -5.73
CA ALA A 65 26.45 22.16 -6.98
C ALA A 65 27.71 22.27 -7.87
N VAL A 66 28.14 21.18 -8.51
CA VAL A 66 29.41 21.16 -9.25
C VAL A 66 29.21 21.07 -10.76
N LEU A 67 29.98 21.88 -11.48
CA LEU A 67 30.15 21.83 -12.93
C LEU A 67 31.62 21.53 -13.24
N LEU A 68 31.89 20.46 -13.98
CA LEU A 68 33.21 20.15 -14.53
C LEU A 68 33.31 20.70 -15.94
N ARG A 69 34.27 21.58 -16.20
CA ARG A 69 34.62 22.05 -17.54
C ARG A 69 35.84 21.27 -18.01
N VAL A 70 35.61 20.32 -18.92
CA VAL A 70 36.57 19.31 -19.34
C VAL A 70 37.12 19.65 -20.72
N GLY A 71 38.44 19.83 -20.84
CA GLY A 71 39.10 19.98 -22.14
C GLY A 71 39.23 18.65 -22.88
N VAL A 72 38.33 18.37 -23.83
CA VAL A 72 38.31 17.12 -24.60
C VAL A 72 39.12 17.25 -25.88
N ARG A 73 40.00 16.28 -26.11
CA ARG A 73 40.85 16.23 -27.31
C ARG A 73 40.09 15.68 -28.51
N ARG A 74 40.30 16.28 -29.68
CA ARG A 74 39.97 15.70 -30.99
C ARG A 74 41.26 15.13 -31.56
N CYS A 75 41.35 13.81 -31.60
CA CYS A 75 42.54 13.10 -32.05
C CYS A 75 42.39 12.66 -33.51
N ARG A 76 43.45 12.74 -34.31
CA ARG A 76 43.49 12.10 -35.65
C ARG A 76 43.80 10.63 -35.46
N CYS A 77 42.94 9.72 -35.93
CA CYS A 77 43.32 8.31 -35.97
C CYS A 77 44.43 8.14 -36.99
N ALA A 78 45.57 7.62 -36.58
CA ALA A 78 46.67 7.39 -37.51
C ALA A 78 46.31 6.28 -38.51
N HIS A 79 45.51 5.30 -38.07
CA HIS A 79 44.99 4.19 -38.86
C HIS A 79 44.01 4.79 -39.89
N ARG A 80 44.34 4.78 -41.20
CA ARG A 80 43.58 5.38 -42.32
C ARG A 80 42.13 4.79 -42.48
N PRO A 81 41.69 3.96 -43.47
CA PRO A 81 40.36 3.36 -43.66
C PRO A 81 39.24 3.28 -42.62
N CYS A 82 39.44 2.98 -41.33
CA CYS A 82 38.26 3.17 -40.47
C CYS A 82 37.87 4.63 -40.58
N ALA A 83 36.60 4.83 -40.92
CA ALA A 83 36.04 6.11 -41.31
C ALA A 83 36.32 7.22 -40.28
N HIS A 84 36.57 6.86 -39.01
CA HIS A 84 37.04 7.76 -37.96
C HIS A 84 38.49 8.26 -38.18
N ARG A 85 38.71 9.05 -39.24
CA ARG A 85 39.94 9.81 -39.47
C ARG A 85 40.22 10.80 -38.33
N ILE A 86 39.17 11.38 -37.74
CA ILE A 86 39.22 12.20 -36.52
C ILE A 86 38.19 11.65 -35.53
N PHE A 87 38.53 11.58 -34.24
CA PHE A 87 37.62 11.17 -33.17
C PHE A 87 37.78 12.05 -31.93
N ALA A 88 36.69 12.31 -31.22
CA ALA A 88 36.75 12.89 -29.89
C ALA A 88 37.16 11.82 -28.87
N GLU A 89 38.10 12.16 -27.99
CA GLU A 89 38.53 11.33 -26.87
C GLU A 89 37.34 10.86 -26.02
N ARG A 90 37.36 9.58 -25.65
CA ARG A 90 36.35 8.97 -24.77
C ARG A 90 36.86 8.97 -23.34
N LEU A 91 36.01 9.42 -22.42
CA LEU A 91 36.26 9.44 -20.98
C LEU A 91 35.21 8.56 -20.27
N PRO A 92 35.17 7.24 -20.52
CA PRO A 92 34.06 6.37 -20.09
C PRO A 92 33.89 6.32 -18.56
N GLN A 93 35.00 6.43 -17.81
CA GLN A 93 35.01 6.52 -16.34
C GLN A 93 34.34 7.80 -15.83
N LEU A 94 34.32 8.88 -16.63
CA LEU A 94 33.76 10.18 -16.26
C LEU A 94 32.33 10.36 -16.79
N SER A 95 32.08 10.11 -18.08
CA SER A 95 30.77 10.31 -18.70
C SER A 95 30.64 9.57 -20.04
N ALA A 96 29.40 9.18 -20.36
CA ALA A 96 29.07 8.69 -21.70
C ALA A 96 29.29 9.76 -22.80
N ALA A 97 29.44 9.30 -24.04
CA ALA A 97 29.56 10.18 -25.20
C ALA A 97 28.36 11.14 -25.29
N ARG A 98 28.62 12.44 -25.52
CA ARG A 98 27.62 13.53 -25.58
C ARG A 98 26.79 13.78 -24.31
N ALA A 99 26.97 13.03 -23.22
CA ALA A 99 26.30 13.30 -21.95
C ALA A 99 26.62 14.71 -21.39
N ARG A 100 25.69 15.31 -20.64
CA ARG A 100 25.87 16.61 -19.95
C ARG A 100 26.06 16.47 -18.43
N ARG A 101 26.31 15.25 -17.95
CA ARG A 101 26.55 14.90 -16.56
C ARG A 101 27.61 13.82 -16.43
N THR A 102 28.22 13.70 -15.26
CA THR A 102 29.11 12.58 -14.93
C THR A 102 28.33 11.28 -14.75
N GLN A 103 29.03 10.15 -14.80
CA GLN A 103 28.46 8.83 -14.49
C GLN A 103 27.99 8.76 -13.03
N LEU A 104 28.74 9.35 -12.09
CA LEU A 104 28.36 9.36 -10.68
C LEU A 104 27.09 10.20 -10.43
N GLN A 105 26.97 11.39 -11.02
CA GLN A 105 25.73 12.17 -10.91
C GLN A 105 24.56 11.47 -11.62
N ARG A 106 24.80 10.72 -12.71
CA ARG A 106 23.77 9.89 -13.34
C ARG A 106 23.24 8.85 -12.35
N LEU A 107 24.12 8.08 -11.71
CA LEU A 107 23.74 7.03 -10.75
C LEU A 107 22.95 7.61 -9.55
N LEU A 108 23.41 8.72 -8.98
CA LEU A 108 22.69 9.42 -7.91
C LEU A 108 21.26 9.86 -8.33
N LEU A 109 21.09 10.31 -9.58
CA LEU A 109 19.78 10.68 -10.10
C LEU A 109 18.90 9.47 -10.47
N GLU A 110 19.50 8.32 -10.76
CA GLU A 110 18.78 7.05 -10.93
C GLU A 110 18.27 6.55 -9.57
N GLU A 111 19.09 6.62 -8.52
CA GLU A 111 18.70 6.30 -7.14
C GLU A 111 17.54 7.20 -6.67
N VAL A 112 17.68 8.52 -6.81
CA VAL A 112 16.60 9.48 -6.47
C VAL A 112 15.32 9.21 -7.27
N ALA A 113 15.43 8.79 -8.54
CA ALA A 113 14.27 8.44 -9.37
C ALA A 113 13.61 7.12 -8.95
N SER A 114 14.37 6.13 -8.51
CA SER A 114 13.84 4.85 -8.02
C SER A 114 13.12 5.00 -6.68
N THR A 115 13.71 5.75 -5.74
CA THR A 115 13.18 5.93 -4.38
C THR A 115 12.01 6.92 -4.32
N ALA A 116 12.09 8.03 -5.07
CA ALA A 116 11.15 9.15 -4.95
C ALA A 116 10.41 9.51 -6.25
N GLY A 117 10.57 8.73 -7.32
CA GLY A 117 9.82 8.90 -8.57
C GLY A 117 10.06 10.24 -9.27
N GLY A 118 9.03 10.72 -9.97
CA GLY A 118 9.11 11.90 -10.84
C GLY A 118 9.17 13.24 -10.11
N ALA A 119 8.02 13.74 -9.66
CA ALA A 119 7.93 15.07 -9.04
C ALA A 119 8.54 15.15 -7.62
N PRO A 120 8.35 14.16 -6.71
CA PRO A 120 9.02 14.17 -5.41
C PRO A 120 10.54 14.04 -5.55
N GLY A 121 11.01 13.15 -6.43
CA GLY A 121 12.42 13.01 -6.79
C GLY A 121 13.04 14.32 -7.30
N ALA A 122 12.32 15.11 -8.13
CA ALA A 122 12.82 16.41 -8.59
C ALA A 122 13.01 17.42 -7.44
N ARG A 123 12.12 17.42 -6.45
CA ARG A 123 12.23 18.24 -5.23
C ARG A 123 13.41 17.79 -4.36
N LEU A 124 13.61 16.47 -4.22
CA LEU A 124 14.75 15.90 -3.50
C LEU A 124 16.08 16.22 -4.19
N ALA A 125 16.17 16.01 -5.51
CA ALA A 125 17.35 16.30 -6.32
C ALA A 125 17.77 17.79 -6.23
N ALA A 126 16.81 18.72 -6.18
CA ALA A 126 17.09 20.13 -5.96
C ALA A 126 17.69 20.41 -4.56
N ARG A 127 17.16 19.77 -3.49
CA ARG A 127 17.71 19.87 -2.13
C ARG A 127 19.11 19.26 -2.03
N LEU A 128 19.35 18.15 -2.73
CA LEU A 128 20.66 17.49 -2.89
C LEU A 128 21.62 18.23 -3.86
N ARG A 129 21.27 19.45 -4.32
CA ARG A 129 22.10 20.27 -5.22
C ARG A 129 22.48 19.60 -6.54
N VAL A 130 21.67 18.63 -7.00
CA VAL A 130 21.78 17.95 -8.30
C VAL A 130 20.49 18.15 -9.11
N PRO A 131 20.11 19.40 -9.45
CA PRO A 131 18.78 19.69 -10.02
C PRO A 131 18.50 18.90 -11.31
N ALA A 132 17.39 18.16 -11.29
CA ALA A 132 16.87 17.41 -12.43
C ALA A 132 15.34 17.57 -12.51
N SER A 133 14.79 17.69 -13.72
CA SER A 133 13.34 17.75 -13.91
C SER A 133 12.69 16.37 -13.73
N ARG A 134 11.39 16.34 -13.38
CA ARG A 134 10.53 15.13 -13.37
C ARG A 134 10.77 14.27 -14.63
N ALA A 135 10.70 14.89 -15.80
CA ALA A 135 10.91 14.21 -17.08
C ALA A 135 12.34 13.65 -17.24
N THR A 136 13.36 14.30 -16.67
CA THR A 136 14.72 13.77 -16.67
C THR A 136 14.85 12.52 -15.81
N LEU A 137 14.25 12.52 -14.61
CA LEU A 137 14.25 11.39 -13.68
C LEU A 137 13.47 10.21 -14.25
N LEU A 138 12.24 10.41 -14.73
CA LEU A 138 11.44 9.35 -15.37
C LEU A 138 12.13 8.76 -16.61
N ARG A 139 12.85 9.58 -17.40
CA ARG A 139 13.65 9.09 -18.55
C ARG A 139 14.93 8.37 -18.13
N LEU A 140 15.54 8.71 -17.00
CA LEU A 140 16.66 7.94 -16.44
C LEU A 140 16.16 6.59 -15.92
N LEU A 141 15.07 6.59 -15.14
CA LEU A 141 14.44 5.38 -14.61
C LEU A 141 14.08 4.39 -15.74
N ARG A 142 13.33 4.83 -16.76
CA ARG A 142 12.98 4.00 -17.93
C ARG A 142 14.18 3.49 -18.74
N ALA A 143 15.34 4.16 -18.67
CA ALA A 143 16.53 3.83 -19.45
C ALA A 143 17.60 3.08 -18.65
N ALA A 144 17.40 2.87 -17.34
CA ALA A 144 18.22 1.97 -16.55
C ALA A 144 17.76 0.53 -16.81
N PRO A 145 18.67 -0.46 -16.86
CA PRO A 145 18.29 -1.87 -17.03
C PRO A 145 17.37 -2.32 -15.90
N LEU A 146 16.52 -3.31 -16.18
CA LEU A 146 15.79 -4.02 -15.13
C LEU A 146 16.70 -5.10 -14.53
N PRO A 147 16.63 -5.35 -13.20
CA PRO A 147 17.33 -6.48 -12.60
C PRO A 147 16.75 -7.78 -13.16
N GLN A 148 17.61 -8.69 -13.59
CA GLN A 148 17.21 -10.08 -13.76
C GLN A 148 17.14 -10.72 -12.36
N ALA A 149 15.94 -10.85 -11.82
CA ALA A 149 15.67 -11.66 -10.65
C ALA A 149 15.45 -13.12 -11.07
N ALA A 150 15.91 -14.07 -10.27
CA ALA A 150 15.48 -15.46 -10.40
C ALA A 150 13.96 -15.56 -10.08
N PRO A 151 13.23 -16.51 -10.66
CA PRO A 151 11.81 -16.72 -10.34
C PRO A 151 11.66 -17.00 -8.83
N PRO A 152 10.69 -16.35 -8.14
CA PRO A 152 10.55 -16.47 -6.70
C PRO A 152 10.03 -17.86 -6.32
N ARG A 153 10.58 -18.47 -5.25
CA ARG A 153 10.09 -19.75 -4.74
C ARG A 153 8.75 -19.58 -4.01
N VAL A 154 8.53 -18.44 -3.34
CA VAL A 154 7.26 -18.07 -2.71
C VAL A 154 6.70 -16.79 -3.33
N LEU A 155 5.57 -16.93 -4.01
CA LEU A 155 4.91 -15.85 -4.74
C LEU A 155 3.61 -15.42 -4.05
N GLY A 156 3.40 -14.11 -3.92
CA GLY A 156 2.12 -13.51 -3.53
C GLY A 156 1.48 -12.81 -4.71
N VAL A 157 0.18 -13.03 -4.92
CA VAL A 157 -0.61 -12.39 -6.00
C VAL A 157 -1.91 -11.78 -5.49
N ASP A 158 -2.20 -10.55 -5.92
CA ASP A 158 -3.43 -9.81 -5.61
C ASP A 158 -3.77 -8.77 -6.71
N ASP A 159 -5.04 -8.33 -6.75
CA ASP A 159 -5.58 -7.40 -7.75
C ASP A 159 -5.05 -5.97 -7.55
N TRP A 160 -4.26 -5.48 -8.52
CA TRP A 160 -3.81 -4.09 -8.59
C TRP A 160 -4.80 -3.21 -9.37
N ALA A 161 -5.02 -1.97 -8.96
CA ALA A 161 -5.93 -1.04 -9.64
C ALA A 161 -5.19 0.13 -10.31
N TRP A 162 -4.92 0.01 -11.62
CA TRP A 162 -4.40 1.11 -12.45
C TRP A 162 -5.26 2.38 -12.36
N ARG A 163 -6.59 2.20 -12.38
CA ARG A 163 -7.57 3.23 -12.04
C ARG A 163 -8.71 2.56 -11.26
N ARG A 164 -8.83 2.89 -9.98
CA ARG A 164 -9.86 2.30 -9.08
C ARG A 164 -11.25 2.35 -9.70
N GLY A 165 -11.92 1.20 -9.77
CA GLY A 165 -13.25 1.06 -10.37
C GLY A 165 -13.28 1.04 -11.90
N ARG A 166 -12.13 0.99 -12.59
CA ARG A 166 -12.04 0.94 -14.06
C ARG A 166 -11.11 -0.16 -14.56
N THR A 167 -9.80 -0.01 -14.36
CA THR A 167 -8.78 -0.88 -14.94
C THR A 167 -7.94 -1.52 -13.85
N TYR A 168 -7.76 -2.83 -13.96
CA TYR A 168 -7.12 -3.69 -12.97
C TYR A 168 -6.10 -4.60 -13.64
N GLY A 169 -4.98 -4.82 -12.96
CA GLY A 169 -3.97 -5.85 -13.26
C GLY A 169 -3.79 -6.77 -12.04
N SER A 170 -2.75 -7.60 -12.03
CA SER A 170 -2.36 -8.37 -10.84
C SER A 170 -0.92 -8.09 -10.47
N LEU A 171 -0.67 -7.67 -9.23
CA LEU A 171 0.69 -7.47 -8.73
C LEU A 171 1.27 -8.81 -8.27
N LEU A 172 2.46 -9.14 -8.75
CA LEU A 172 3.24 -10.30 -8.35
C LEU A 172 4.35 -9.86 -7.38
N VAL A 173 4.47 -10.51 -6.24
CA VAL A 173 5.40 -10.16 -5.16
C VAL A 173 6.15 -11.40 -4.68
N ASP A 174 7.48 -11.33 -4.67
CA ASP A 174 8.36 -12.29 -4.01
C ASP A 174 8.19 -12.09 -2.50
N LEU A 175 7.62 -13.08 -1.81
CA LEU A 175 7.31 -12.98 -0.39
C LEU A 175 8.52 -13.20 0.52
N GLU A 176 9.56 -13.86 0.02
CA GLU A 176 10.82 -14.07 0.73
C GLU A 176 11.65 -12.78 0.71
N ALA A 177 11.90 -12.23 -0.48
CA ALA A 177 12.62 -10.95 -0.63
C ALA A 177 11.71 -9.71 -0.46
N ARG A 178 10.42 -9.91 -0.17
CA ARG A 178 9.39 -8.88 0.10
C ARG A 178 9.29 -7.78 -0.97
N ARG A 179 9.54 -8.11 -2.24
CA ARG A 179 9.65 -7.15 -3.35
C ARG A 179 8.66 -7.45 -4.47
N PRO A 180 8.11 -6.43 -5.17
CA PRO A 180 7.46 -6.64 -6.46
C PRO A 180 8.37 -7.39 -7.44
N VAL A 181 7.79 -8.30 -8.20
CA VAL A 181 8.46 -9.09 -9.26
C VAL A 181 7.96 -8.63 -10.61
N ASP A 182 6.63 -8.53 -10.77
CA ASP A 182 5.98 -8.13 -12.02
C ASP A 182 4.61 -7.50 -11.74
N LEU A 183 4.06 -6.81 -12.73
CA LEU A 183 2.70 -6.29 -12.73
C LEU A 183 1.98 -6.68 -14.03
N LEU A 184 1.14 -7.70 -13.91
CA LEU A 184 0.38 -8.24 -15.04
C LEU A 184 -0.63 -7.20 -15.58
N PRO A 185 -0.85 -7.13 -16.90
CA PRO A 185 -1.70 -6.12 -17.53
C PRO A 185 -3.18 -6.24 -17.13
N ASP A 186 -3.61 -7.45 -16.82
CA ASP A 186 -4.97 -7.81 -16.41
C ASP A 186 -4.94 -8.74 -15.18
N ARG A 187 -6.13 -9.21 -14.79
CA ARG A 187 -6.36 -10.09 -13.63
C ARG A 187 -7.02 -11.42 -14.01
N THR A 188 -6.70 -11.94 -15.20
CA THR A 188 -7.24 -13.19 -15.72
C THR A 188 -6.39 -14.39 -15.31
N ALA A 189 -7.02 -15.56 -15.22
CA ALA A 189 -6.32 -16.81 -14.94
C ALA A 189 -5.28 -17.14 -16.03
N ALA A 190 -5.60 -16.84 -17.30
CA ALA A 190 -4.74 -17.12 -18.45
C ALA A 190 -3.43 -16.33 -18.40
N THR A 191 -3.50 -15.00 -18.18
CA THR A 191 -2.31 -14.15 -18.09
C THR A 191 -1.42 -14.54 -16.91
N PHE A 192 -1.99 -14.89 -15.75
CA PHE A 192 -1.22 -15.38 -14.61
C PHE A 192 -0.63 -16.77 -14.83
N ALA A 193 -1.36 -17.70 -15.45
CA ALA A 193 -0.86 -19.04 -15.77
C ALA A 193 0.31 -18.99 -16.76
N ALA A 194 0.20 -18.19 -17.82
CA ALA A 194 1.27 -17.99 -18.81
C ALA A 194 2.53 -17.39 -18.16
N TRP A 195 2.36 -16.46 -17.20
CA TRP A 195 3.49 -15.92 -16.44
C TRP A 195 4.20 -17.00 -15.62
N LEU A 196 3.46 -17.83 -14.89
CA LEU A 196 4.02 -18.93 -14.08
C LEU A 196 4.76 -19.96 -14.95
N GLN A 197 4.22 -20.30 -16.12
CA GLN A 197 4.85 -21.22 -17.08
C GLN A 197 6.18 -20.67 -17.64
N ALA A 198 6.29 -19.35 -17.82
CA ALA A 198 7.54 -18.69 -18.21
C ALA A 198 8.55 -18.56 -17.06
N HIS A 199 8.11 -18.73 -15.80
CA HIS A 199 8.91 -18.53 -14.59
C HIS A 199 8.87 -19.76 -13.66
N PRO A 200 9.36 -20.93 -14.12
CA PRO A 200 9.33 -22.16 -13.34
C PRO A 200 10.18 -22.04 -12.06
N GLY A 201 9.71 -22.65 -10.96
CA GLY A 201 10.37 -22.61 -9.65
C GLY A 201 9.50 -22.11 -8.50
N VAL A 202 8.33 -21.52 -8.80
CA VAL A 202 7.34 -21.14 -7.79
C VAL A 202 6.80 -22.39 -7.11
N ALA A 203 7.12 -22.57 -5.82
CA ALA A 203 6.70 -23.71 -5.00
C ALA A 203 5.49 -23.39 -4.10
N VAL A 204 5.26 -22.11 -3.80
CA VAL A 204 4.14 -21.64 -2.96
C VAL A 204 3.50 -20.40 -3.59
N ILE A 205 2.18 -20.37 -3.66
CA ILE A 205 1.39 -19.23 -4.16
C ILE A 205 0.42 -18.75 -3.07
N SER A 206 0.78 -17.66 -2.39
CA SER A 206 -0.18 -16.92 -1.54
C SER A 206 -1.12 -16.11 -2.42
N ARG A 207 -2.43 -16.25 -2.19
CA ARG A 207 -3.44 -15.58 -3.01
C ARG A 207 -4.77 -15.36 -2.30
N ASP A 208 -5.56 -14.46 -2.85
CA ASP A 208 -6.91 -14.18 -2.39
C ASP A 208 -7.87 -15.36 -2.63
N ARG A 209 -9.06 -15.38 -2.03
CA ARG A 209 -9.94 -16.57 -2.07
C ARG A 209 -10.59 -16.82 -3.44
N GLY A 210 -10.21 -17.93 -4.07
CA GLY A 210 -10.82 -18.43 -5.31
C GLY A 210 -10.59 -17.53 -6.54
N GLY A 211 -11.41 -17.71 -7.57
CA GLY A 211 -11.37 -16.88 -8.77
C GLY A 211 -10.12 -17.06 -9.64
N ALA A 212 -9.73 -15.99 -10.34
CA ALA A 212 -8.72 -16.01 -11.38
C ALA A 212 -7.32 -16.39 -10.87
N SER A 213 -6.89 -15.90 -9.71
CA SER A 213 -5.58 -16.22 -9.14
C SER A 213 -5.47 -17.69 -8.72
N ALA A 214 -6.54 -18.26 -8.17
CA ALA A 214 -6.59 -19.68 -7.80
C ALA A 214 -6.57 -20.60 -9.03
N GLU A 215 -7.25 -20.21 -10.12
CA GLU A 215 -7.24 -20.95 -11.38
C GLU A 215 -5.93 -20.80 -12.13
N GLY A 216 -5.39 -19.58 -12.23
CA GLY A 216 -4.09 -19.32 -12.87
C GLY A 216 -2.96 -20.05 -12.15
N GLY A 217 -3.01 -20.15 -10.82
CA GLY A 217 -2.09 -21.00 -10.05
C GLY A 217 -2.20 -22.48 -10.42
N ARG A 218 -3.42 -23.03 -10.55
CA ARG A 218 -3.62 -24.44 -10.95
C ARG A 218 -3.11 -24.75 -12.36
N LEU A 219 -3.35 -23.85 -13.31
CA LEU A 219 -2.98 -24.02 -14.72
C LEU A 219 -1.50 -23.70 -14.99
N GLY A 220 -0.92 -22.77 -14.24
CA GLY A 220 0.43 -22.26 -14.46
C GLY A 220 1.51 -22.96 -13.64
N ALA A 221 1.19 -23.42 -12.43
CA ALA A 221 2.10 -24.11 -11.53
C ALA A 221 1.32 -25.16 -10.70
N PRO A 222 0.90 -26.29 -11.30
CA PRO A 222 0.03 -27.28 -10.66
C PRO A 222 0.65 -27.90 -9.39
N ASP A 223 1.97 -28.01 -9.32
CA ASP A 223 2.70 -28.54 -8.16
C ASP A 223 2.89 -27.51 -7.04
N ALA A 224 2.55 -26.23 -7.26
CA ALA A 224 2.72 -25.19 -6.27
C ALA A 224 1.64 -25.23 -5.20
N ILE A 225 2.06 -25.19 -3.92
CA ILE A 225 1.13 -25.14 -2.80
C ILE A 225 0.45 -23.78 -2.78
N GLN A 226 -0.84 -23.74 -3.11
CA GLN A 226 -1.62 -22.53 -2.95
C GLN A 226 -1.95 -22.30 -1.47
N VAL A 227 -1.80 -21.06 -1.01
CA VAL A 227 -2.07 -20.61 0.35
C VAL A 227 -3.13 -19.52 0.29
N ALA A 228 -4.26 -19.72 0.98
CA ALA A 228 -5.33 -18.72 1.04
C ALA A 228 -4.96 -17.58 2.00
N ASP A 229 -5.22 -16.33 1.61
CA ASP A 229 -4.95 -15.21 2.49
C ASP A 229 -5.79 -15.25 3.79
N ARG A 230 -5.12 -15.20 4.95
CA ARG A 230 -5.75 -15.26 6.27
C ARG A 230 -6.60 -14.05 6.59
N TRP A 231 -6.23 -12.86 6.13
CA TRP A 231 -7.06 -11.67 6.35
C TRP A 231 -8.39 -11.82 5.58
N ARG A 232 -8.36 -12.31 4.35
CA ARG A 232 -9.56 -12.64 3.57
C ARG A 232 -10.42 -13.71 4.26
N LEU A 233 -9.81 -14.74 4.85
CA LEU A 233 -10.54 -15.77 5.63
C LEU A 233 -11.31 -15.13 6.81
N LEU A 234 -10.62 -14.33 7.64
CA LEU A 234 -11.21 -13.65 8.79
C LEU A 234 -12.25 -12.59 8.38
N ALA A 235 -11.98 -11.84 7.31
CA ALA A 235 -12.90 -10.83 6.77
C ALA A 235 -14.20 -11.49 6.30
N ASN A 236 -14.11 -12.58 5.54
CA ASN A 236 -15.26 -13.34 5.04
C ASN A 236 -16.05 -13.99 6.19
N ALA A 237 -15.39 -14.50 7.23
CA ALA A 237 -16.05 -15.03 8.42
C ALA A 237 -16.84 -13.93 9.17
N GLY A 238 -16.26 -12.74 9.33
CA GLY A 238 -16.99 -11.59 9.87
C GLY A 238 -18.15 -11.12 8.99
N ASP A 239 -18.06 -11.28 7.67
CA ASP A 239 -19.16 -11.01 6.74
C ASP A 239 -20.30 -12.05 6.84
N VAL A 240 -20.07 -13.23 7.45
CA VAL A 240 -21.15 -14.15 7.89
C VAL A 240 -22.01 -13.46 8.94
N LEU A 241 -21.39 -12.99 10.03
CA LEU A 241 -22.09 -12.29 11.11
C LEU A 241 -22.80 -11.04 10.58
N GLU A 242 -22.17 -10.22 9.73
CA GLU A 242 -22.82 -9.02 9.19
C GLU A 242 -24.06 -9.35 8.32
N ARG A 243 -24.09 -10.50 7.63
CA ARG A 243 -25.28 -10.97 6.90
C ARG A 243 -26.39 -11.43 7.84
N ILE A 244 -26.08 -12.29 8.82
CA ILE A 244 -27.06 -12.78 9.81
C ILE A 244 -27.63 -11.61 10.60
N LEU A 245 -26.76 -10.75 11.14
CA LEU A 245 -27.16 -9.53 11.85
C LEU A 245 -28.07 -8.65 11.00
N ARG A 246 -27.85 -8.56 9.67
CA ARG A 246 -28.71 -7.78 8.78
C ARG A 246 -30.12 -8.36 8.63
N ARG A 247 -30.28 -9.70 8.59
CA ARG A 247 -31.58 -10.37 8.68
C ARG A 247 -32.23 -10.10 10.04
N LYS A 248 -31.46 -10.30 11.12
CA LYS A 248 -31.85 -10.16 12.53
C LYS A 248 -32.01 -8.70 12.98
N ALA A 249 -32.77 -7.91 12.23
CA ALA A 249 -33.02 -6.50 12.56
C ALA A 249 -33.86 -6.28 13.83
N PRO A 250 -34.94 -7.05 14.09
CA PRO A 250 -35.68 -6.98 15.35
C PRO A 250 -34.80 -7.24 16.58
N GLN A 251 -33.91 -8.24 16.50
CA GLN A 251 -33.05 -8.66 17.59
C GLN A 251 -32.01 -7.58 17.95
N ARG A 252 -31.46 -6.86 16.96
CA ARG A 252 -30.61 -5.69 17.23
C ARG A 252 -31.37 -4.52 17.86
N GLN A 253 -32.67 -4.40 17.62
CA GLN A 253 -33.52 -3.39 18.25
C GLN A 253 -33.87 -3.78 19.69
N ALA A 254 -34.27 -5.04 19.91
CA ALA A 254 -34.51 -5.61 21.22
C ALA A 254 -33.27 -5.53 22.13
N ALA A 255 -32.08 -5.82 21.61
CA ALA A 255 -30.82 -5.68 22.34
C ALA A 255 -30.56 -4.25 22.85
N ALA A 256 -30.86 -3.23 22.03
CA ALA A 256 -30.72 -1.84 22.44
C ALA A 256 -31.75 -1.46 23.53
N ALA A 257 -33.00 -1.91 23.38
CA ALA A 257 -34.05 -1.68 24.38
C ALA A 257 -33.77 -2.40 25.71
N ALA A 258 -33.20 -3.61 25.68
CA ALA A 258 -32.82 -4.36 26.88
C ALA A 258 -31.69 -3.66 27.65
N VAL A 259 -30.72 -3.04 26.96
CA VAL A 259 -29.68 -2.21 27.61
C VAL A 259 -30.29 -0.97 28.28
N ASP A 260 -31.24 -0.30 27.61
CA ASP A 260 -31.96 0.84 28.23
C ASP A 260 -32.75 0.40 29.47
N GLN A 261 -33.41 -0.77 29.43
CA GLN A 261 -34.13 -1.34 30.58
C GLN A 261 -33.19 -1.70 31.74
N GLN A 262 -32.03 -2.30 31.46
CA GLN A 262 -31.00 -2.59 32.47
C GLN A 262 -30.44 -1.31 33.10
N ALA A 263 -30.21 -0.26 32.31
CA ALA A 263 -29.76 1.03 32.82
C ALA A 263 -30.81 1.71 33.71
N LEU A 264 -32.11 1.59 33.37
CA LEU A 264 -33.22 2.09 34.19
C LEU A 264 -33.37 1.30 35.50
N ALA A 265 -33.22 -0.02 35.47
CA ALA A 265 -33.31 -0.89 36.65
C ALA A 265 -32.13 -0.71 37.64
N ALA A 266 -30.99 -0.20 37.17
CA ALA A 266 -29.81 0.06 37.99
C ALA A 266 -29.88 1.40 38.78
N VAL A 267 -30.93 2.20 38.59
CA VAL A 267 -31.14 3.44 39.37
C VAL A 267 -31.76 3.08 40.73
N PRO A 268 -31.11 3.39 41.88
CA PRO A 268 -31.70 3.12 43.18
C PRO A 268 -32.98 3.93 43.41
N ILE A 269 -34.08 3.29 43.77
CA ILE A 269 -35.30 3.97 44.21
C ILE A 269 -35.11 4.39 45.67
N THR A 270 -34.67 5.62 45.91
CA THR A 270 -34.56 6.20 47.25
C THR A 270 -35.66 7.22 47.52
N GLY A 271 -36.63 6.86 48.38
CA GLY A 271 -37.47 7.80 49.12
C GLY A 271 -38.78 8.26 48.47
N ASP A 272 -39.89 7.97 49.17
CA ASP A 272 -41.23 8.57 49.16
C ASP A 272 -41.77 9.33 47.93
N ARG A 273 -42.89 8.80 47.40
CA ARG A 273 -43.83 9.55 46.56
C ARG A 273 -44.87 10.27 47.42
N PRO A 274 -44.99 11.61 47.38
CA PRO A 274 -46.25 12.27 47.66
C PRO A 274 -47.25 11.94 46.54
N ALA A 275 -48.51 11.70 46.90
CA ALA A 275 -49.58 11.50 45.93
C ALA A 275 -50.07 12.86 45.40
N MET A 276 -49.71 13.19 44.16
CA MET A 276 -50.50 14.10 43.31
C MET A 276 -50.67 13.48 41.93
N ALA A 277 -51.85 12.94 41.68
CA ALA A 277 -52.32 12.59 40.35
C ALA A 277 -53.04 13.81 39.77
N GLU A 278 -52.31 14.68 39.07
CA GLU A 278 -52.91 15.78 38.31
C GLU A 278 -52.30 15.87 36.90
N LEU A 279 -53.14 15.48 35.93
CA LEU A 279 -53.14 15.91 34.53
C LEU A 279 -51.80 16.37 33.93
N ALA A 280 -50.93 15.40 33.60
CA ALA A 280 -49.80 15.66 32.73
C ALA A 280 -50.29 15.96 31.30
N GLU A 281 -50.48 17.25 30.98
CA GLU A 281 -50.71 17.70 29.60
C GLU A 281 -49.65 17.11 28.67
N ALA A 282 -50.09 16.57 27.53
CA ALA A 282 -49.18 15.97 26.55
C ALA A 282 -48.13 17.01 26.11
N PRO A 283 -46.82 16.69 26.15
CA PRO A 283 -45.77 17.65 25.87
C PRO A 283 -45.93 18.21 24.45
N ALA A 284 -46.13 19.53 24.36
CA ALA A 284 -46.46 20.22 23.12
C ALA A 284 -45.51 19.82 21.97
N PRO A 285 -46.05 19.54 20.76
CA PRO A 285 -45.30 18.86 19.71
C PRO A 285 -44.00 19.60 19.35
N ARG A 286 -42.88 18.92 19.62
CA ARG A 286 -41.52 19.42 19.38
C ARG A 286 -41.36 19.79 17.92
N ARG A 287 -41.30 21.11 17.61
CA ARG A 287 -41.17 21.62 16.24
C ARG A 287 -39.98 20.96 15.52
N LEU A 288 -40.30 20.12 14.53
CA LEU A 288 -39.33 19.38 13.72
C LEU A 288 -38.37 20.34 13.01
N THR A 289 -37.09 19.97 12.91
CA THR A 289 -36.16 20.77 12.10
C THR A 289 -36.51 20.65 10.62
N ARG A 290 -36.18 21.64 9.77
CA ARG A 290 -36.51 21.62 8.32
C ARG A 290 -35.96 20.38 7.57
N ALA A 291 -35.04 19.62 8.17
CA ALA A 291 -34.47 18.38 7.63
C ALA A 291 -34.95 17.09 8.35
N GLU A 292 -35.85 17.17 9.34
CA GLU A 292 -36.54 15.99 9.91
C GLU A 292 -37.64 15.48 8.97
N PRO A 293 -38.58 16.32 8.46
CA PRO A 293 -39.66 15.88 7.59
C PRO A 293 -39.15 15.15 6.35
N GLU A 294 -38.14 15.69 5.65
CA GLU A 294 -37.53 15.02 4.50
C GLU A 294 -36.98 13.63 4.83
N ARG A 295 -36.45 13.42 6.04
CA ARG A 295 -35.92 12.13 6.47
C ARG A 295 -37.04 11.16 6.86
N GLN A 296 -38.11 11.65 7.47
CA GLN A 296 -39.33 10.89 7.73
C GLN A 296 -40.01 10.48 6.41
N THR A 297 -40.19 11.39 5.45
CA THR A 297 -40.74 11.11 4.11
C THR A 297 -39.91 10.07 3.37
N ARG A 298 -38.57 10.25 3.31
CA ARG A 298 -37.68 9.26 2.67
C ARG A 298 -37.67 7.91 3.41
N ARG A 299 -37.99 7.86 4.70
CA ARG A 299 -38.17 6.61 5.46
C ARG A 299 -39.48 5.93 5.08
N ALA A 300 -40.59 6.66 5.15
CA ALA A 300 -41.92 6.15 4.79
C ALA A 300 -41.95 5.60 3.35
N GLN A 301 -41.37 6.31 2.38
CA GLN A 301 -41.23 5.83 1.00
C GLN A 301 -40.44 4.52 0.87
N ARG A 302 -39.42 4.30 1.72
CA ARG A 302 -38.67 3.02 1.70
C ARG A 302 -39.44 1.89 2.38
N LEU A 303 -40.19 2.20 3.44
CA LEU A 303 -41.03 1.25 4.17
C LEU A 303 -42.17 0.75 3.27
N ALA A 304 -42.94 1.65 2.66
CA ALA A 304 -44.00 1.32 1.71
C ALA A 304 -43.48 0.47 0.53
N ARG A 305 -42.30 0.79 -0.02
CA ARG A 305 -41.65 -0.03 -1.06
C ARG A 305 -41.19 -1.41 -0.57
N SER A 306 -40.95 -1.59 0.72
CA SER A 306 -40.63 -2.91 1.28
C SER A 306 -41.89 -3.73 1.56
N GLU A 307 -42.96 -3.09 2.03
CA GLU A 307 -44.26 -3.70 2.26
C GLU A 307 -44.87 -4.16 0.94
N ALA A 308 -44.82 -3.34 -0.12
CA ALA A 308 -45.22 -3.74 -1.48
C ALA A 308 -44.46 -4.96 -2.02
N VAL A 309 -43.14 -5.03 -1.79
CA VAL A 309 -42.32 -6.19 -2.18
C VAL A 309 -42.74 -7.45 -1.43
N VAL A 310 -43.04 -7.36 -0.13
CA VAL A 310 -43.50 -8.50 0.67
C VAL A 310 -44.92 -8.94 0.25
N ALA A 311 -45.83 -7.99 0.02
CA ALA A 311 -47.20 -8.26 -0.40
C ALA A 311 -47.26 -8.96 -1.77
N LEU A 312 -46.58 -8.43 -2.80
CA LEU A 312 -46.54 -9.05 -4.13
C LEU A 312 -45.91 -10.46 -4.09
N HIS A 313 -44.89 -10.67 -3.27
CA HIS A 313 -44.30 -12.01 -3.10
C HIS A 313 -45.25 -12.97 -2.36
N GLY A 314 -46.04 -12.48 -1.40
CA GLY A 314 -47.11 -13.25 -0.76
C GLY A 314 -48.21 -13.67 -1.75
N GLN A 315 -48.43 -12.86 -2.80
CA GLN A 315 -49.32 -13.18 -3.93
C GLN A 315 -48.66 -14.10 -4.99
N GLY A 316 -47.48 -14.67 -4.70
CA GLY A 316 -46.80 -15.63 -5.60
C GLY A 316 -45.99 -15.01 -6.74
N TRP A 317 -45.84 -13.68 -6.79
CA TRP A 317 -45.09 -13.03 -7.89
C TRP A 317 -43.60 -13.36 -7.86
N SER A 318 -42.99 -13.52 -9.04
CA SER A 318 -41.55 -13.78 -9.15
C SER A 318 -40.71 -12.57 -8.72
N GLN A 319 -39.50 -12.82 -8.17
CA GLN A 319 -38.56 -11.74 -7.81
C GLN A 319 -38.13 -10.84 -8.97
N CYS A 320 -38.35 -11.27 -10.23
CA CYS A 320 -38.14 -10.42 -11.40
C CYS A 320 -39.33 -9.49 -11.62
N ALA A 321 -40.55 -10.02 -11.69
CA ALA A 321 -41.76 -9.21 -11.85
C ALA A 321 -41.90 -8.15 -10.74
N ILE A 322 -41.63 -8.51 -9.48
CA ILE A 322 -41.62 -7.57 -8.34
C ILE A 322 -40.55 -6.47 -8.49
N ALA A 323 -39.40 -6.78 -9.09
CA ALA A 323 -38.33 -5.82 -9.28
C ALA A 323 -38.70 -4.76 -10.32
N ASP A 324 -39.35 -5.19 -11.39
CA ASP A 324 -39.77 -4.34 -12.49
C ASP A 324 -40.99 -3.50 -12.08
N GLU A 325 -41.99 -4.10 -11.41
CA GLU A 325 -43.20 -3.44 -10.88
C GLU A 325 -42.90 -2.36 -9.82
N VAL A 326 -42.11 -2.69 -8.78
CA VAL A 326 -41.83 -1.74 -7.67
C VAL A 326 -40.70 -0.75 -8.03
N GLY A 327 -40.11 -0.85 -9.23
CA GLY A 327 -39.00 -0.01 -9.68
C GLY A 327 -37.74 -0.19 -8.81
N LEU A 328 -37.42 -1.43 -8.43
CA LEU A 328 -36.32 -1.79 -7.54
C LEU A 328 -35.42 -2.86 -8.16
N GLY A 329 -34.12 -2.61 -8.28
CA GLY A 329 -33.19 -3.63 -8.75
C GLY A 329 -33.27 -4.94 -7.94
N ARG A 330 -33.26 -6.10 -8.63
CA ARG A 330 -33.50 -7.46 -8.08
C ARG A 330 -32.74 -7.79 -6.77
N LYS A 331 -31.54 -7.23 -6.57
CA LYS A 331 -30.76 -7.37 -5.32
C LYS A 331 -31.47 -6.73 -4.10
N THR A 332 -32.21 -5.64 -4.30
CA THR A 332 -33.00 -4.95 -3.27
C THR A 332 -34.27 -5.71 -2.93
N VAL A 333 -34.99 -6.22 -3.94
CA VAL A 333 -36.15 -7.12 -3.73
C VAL A 333 -35.75 -8.31 -2.89
N ARG A 334 -34.71 -9.05 -3.31
CA ARG A 334 -34.16 -10.18 -2.55
C ARG A 334 -33.67 -9.81 -1.14
N ARG A 335 -33.24 -8.56 -0.91
CA ARG A 335 -32.84 -8.07 0.40
C ARG A 335 -34.04 -7.84 1.32
N TYR A 336 -35.15 -7.32 0.81
CA TYR A 336 -36.37 -7.14 1.60
C TYR A 336 -37.02 -8.48 1.94
N LEU A 337 -37.16 -9.40 0.97
CA LEU A 337 -37.74 -10.72 1.17
C LEU A 337 -36.97 -11.63 2.14
N ARG A 338 -35.68 -11.34 2.39
CA ARG A 338 -34.82 -12.09 3.34
C ARG A 338 -34.68 -11.42 4.70
N ALA A 339 -35.30 -10.27 4.92
CA ALA A 339 -35.21 -9.55 6.18
C ALA A 339 -36.43 -9.89 7.05
N GLU A 340 -36.20 -10.20 8.34
CA GLU A 340 -37.30 -10.49 9.30
C GLU A 340 -38.11 -9.22 9.65
N ALA A 341 -37.55 -8.04 9.37
CA ALA A 341 -38.25 -6.75 9.44
C ALA A 341 -37.59 -5.72 8.50
N PHE A 342 -38.24 -4.57 8.32
CA PHE A 342 -37.76 -3.49 7.47
C PHE A 342 -36.28 -3.10 7.78
N PRO A 343 -35.34 -3.22 6.82
CA PRO A 343 -33.93 -2.97 7.06
C PRO A 343 -33.61 -1.47 7.10
N GLU A 344 -33.77 -0.88 8.28
CA GLU A 344 -33.54 0.54 8.53
C GLU A 344 -32.09 0.98 8.25
N VAL A 345 -31.92 2.20 7.75
CA VAL A 345 -30.60 2.80 7.55
C VAL A 345 -30.13 3.46 8.86
N ALA A 346 -29.25 2.77 9.59
CA ALA A 346 -28.64 3.31 10.81
C ALA A 346 -27.99 4.68 10.55
N THR A 347 -28.30 5.65 11.41
CA THR A 347 -27.68 6.97 11.40
C THR A 347 -26.19 6.82 11.75
N ARG A 348 -25.31 7.22 10.83
CA ARG A 348 -23.87 7.25 11.13
C ARG A 348 -23.64 8.27 12.25
N ARG A 349 -23.09 7.81 13.38
CA ARG A 349 -22.49 8.72 14.38
C ARG A 349 -21.49 9.64 13.65
N PRO A 350 -21.45 10.95 13.92
CA PRO A 350 -20.39 11.82 13.43
C PRO A 350 -19.04 11.21 13.83
N ARG A 351 -18.09 11.10 12.89
CA ARG A 351 -16.74 10.66 13.26
C ARG A 351 -16.12 11.66 14.23
N PRO A 352 -15.37 11.21 15.25
CA PRO A 352 -14.52 12.09 16.03
C PRO A 352 -13.65 12.92 15.10
N THR A 353 -13.47 14.19 15.44
CA THR A 353 -12.59 15.12 14.73
C THR A 353 -11.45 15.52 15.65
N LEU A 354 -10.40 16.14 15.13
CA LEU A 354 -9.30 16.68 15.95
C LEU A 354 -9.79 17.66 17.03
N LEU A 355 -10.98 18.26 16.86
CA LEU A 355 -11.60 19.15 17.85
C LEU A 355 -12.38 18.42 18.93
N THR A 356 -12.72 17.14 18.77
CA THR A 356 -13.61 16.41 19.70
C THR A 356 -13.14 16.42 21.15
N PRO A 357 -11.84 16.23 21.49
CA PRO A 357 -11.34 16.36 22.86
C PRO A 357 -11.51 17.78 23.44
N TYR A 358 -11.53 18.79 22.57
CA TYR A 358 -11.52 20.22 22.93
C TYR A 358 -12.93 20.86 22.92
N VAL A 359 -13.98 20.10 22.54
CA VAL A 359 -15.37 20.60 22.54
C VAL A 359 -15.84 21.08 23.93
N PRO A 360 -15.52 20.39 25.06
CA PRO A 360 -15.93 20.86 26.38
C PRO A 360 -15.33 22.23 26.76
N TYR A 361 -14.04 22.46 26.43
CA TYR A 361 -13.37 23.74 26.68
C TYR A 361 -13.96 24.85 25.80
N LEU A 362 -14.20 24.59 24.51
CA LEU A 362 -14.86 25.54 23.62
C LEU A 362 -16.28 25.90 24.10
N LEU A 363 -17.01 24.93 24.66
CA LEU A 363 -18.32 25.12 25.28
C LEU A 363 -18.23 26.07 26.49
N GLN A 364 -17.30 25.80 27.41
CA GLN A 364 -17.07 26.63 28.60
C GLN A 364 -16.74 28.08 28.22
N ARG A 365 -15.74 28.29 27.36
CA ARG A 365 -15.35 29.63 26.90
C ARG A 365 -16.49 30.35 26.17
N TRP A 366 -17.34 29.61 25.46
CA TRP A 366 -18.53 30.17 24.82
C TRP A 366 -19.59 30.64 25.82
N THR A 367 -19.81 29.90 26.91
CA THR A 367 -20.71 30.30 28.02
C THR A 367 -20.15 31.47 28.83
N GLU A 368 -18.82 31.58 28.94
CA GLU A 368 -18.12 32.74 29.51
C GLU A 368 -18.13 33.98 28.58
N GLY A 369 -18.83 33.92 27.44
CA GLY A 369 -18.99 35.05 26.50
C GLY A 369 -17.89 35.19 25.45
N CYS A 370 -16.88 34.30 25.44
CA CYS A 370 -15.84 34.34 24.42
C CYS A 370 -16.33 33.74 23.09
N HIS A 371 -16.81 34.59 22.19
CA HIS A 371 -17.25 34.20 20.84
C HIS A 371 -16.18 34.47 19.76
N ASN A 372 -14.99 34.94 20.17
CA ASN A 372 -13.89 35.26 19.25
C ASN A 372 -13.14 33.98 18.83
N ALA A 373 -13.47 33.46 17.66
CA ALA A 373 -12.86 32.26 17.09
C ALA A 373 -11.33 32.34 16.83
N ARG A 374 -10.72 33.54 16.87
CA ARG A 374 -9.26 33.69 16.86
C ARG A 374 -8.68 33.42 18.25
N LEU A 375 -9.22 34.08 19.28
CA LEU A 375 -8.79 33.89 20.68
C LEU A 375 -8.94 32.42 21.10
N LEU A 376 -10.10 31.81 20.82
CA LEU A 376 -10.36 30.39 21.08
C LEU A 376 -9.35 29.47 20.36
N CYS A 377 -8.83 29.87 19.20
CA CYS A 377 -7.80 29.09 18.51
C CYS A 377 -6.42 29.25 19.16
N GLU A 378 -6.07 30.46 19.60
CA GLU A 378 -4.81 30.76 20.29
C GLU A 378 -4.78 30.13 21.70
N GLU A 379 -5.94 29.98 22.35
CA GLU A 379 -6.14 29.18 23.57
C GLU A 379 -5.96 27.67 23.31
N LEU A 380 -6.61 27.12 22.29
CA LEU A 380 -6.50 25.69 21.95
C LEU A 380 -5.08 25.27 21.51
N VAL A 381 -4.37 26.12 20.76
CA VAL A 381 -2.97 25.84 20.38
C VAL A 381 -2.05 25.78 21.61
N ARG A 382 -2.29 26.62 22.63
CA ARG A 382 -1.58 26.54 23.92
C ARG A 382 -1.91 25.26 24.71
N GLN A 383 -3.09 24.67 24.50
CA GLN A 383 -3.48 23.34 25.01
C GLN A 383 -3.07 22.18 24.07
N GLY A 384 -2.11 22.41 23.17
CA GLY A 384 -1.53 21.37 22.32
C GLY A 384 -2.41 20.93 21.14
N PHE A 385 -3.42 21.70 20.74
CA PHE A 385 -4.29 21.35 19.60
C PHE A 385 -3.48 21.21 18.29
N PRO A 386 -3.40 20.02 17.67
CA PRO A 386 -2.56 19.77 16.49
C PRO A 386 -3.23 20.18 15.16
N GLY A 387 -4.41 20.80 15.21
CA GLY A 387 -5.23 21.10 14.04
C GLY A 387 -5.09 22.54 13.54
N ALA A 388 -5.43 22.75 12.27
CA ALA A 388 -5.39 24.08 11.67
C ALA A 388 -6.47 25.03 12.24
N ALA A 389 -6.13 26.31 12.40
CA ALA A 389 -7.03 27.36 12.86
C ALA A 389 -8.32 27.57 12.02
N SER A 390 -8.36 27.02 10.80
CA SER A 390 -9.55 26.96 9.96
C SER A 390 -10.63 26.01 10.53
N LEU A 391 -10.24 24.97 11.28
CA LEU A 391 -11.16 24.04 11.94
C LEU A 391 -11.91 24.72 13.09
N VAL A 392 -11.20 25.41 14.00
CA VAL A 392 -11.81 26.15 15.12
C VAL A 392 -12.79 27.20 14.58
N ARG A 393 -12.35 28.02 13.60
CA ARG A 393 -13.20 29.02 12.94
C ARG A 393 -14.42 28.42 12.24
N ARG A 394 -14.28 27.25 11.61
CA ARG A 394 -15.40 26.53 11.00
C ARG A 394 -16.38 26.01 12.06
N HIS A 395 -15.88 25.43 13.14
CA HIS A 395 -16.69 24.90 14.24
C HIS A 395 -17.54 26.01 14.88
N VAL A 396 -16.88 27.12 15.24
CA VAL A 396 -17.52 28.30 15.85
C VAL A 396 -18.51 29.01 14.90
N ARG A 397 -18.20 29.13 13.59
CA ARG A 397 -19.11 29.77 12.62
C ARG A 397 -20.29 28.89 12.18
N HIS A 398 -20.21 27.57 12.32
CA HIS A 398 -21.21 26.68 11.72
C HIS A 398 -22.51 26.61 12.54
N ARG A 399 -23.57 27.21 12.01
CA ARG A 399 -24.90 27.41 12.64
C ARG A 399 -25.60 26.17 13.23
N ARG A 400 -25.09 24.94 13.01
CA ARG A 400 -25.58 23.73 13.71
C ARG A 400 -25.03 23.57 15.14
N HIS A 401 -23.76 23.93 15.40
CA HIS A 401 -23.17 23.81 16.74
C HIS A 401 -23.67 24.95 17.65
N VAL A 402 -23.65 26.18 17.12
CA VAL A 402 -24.20 27.38 17.80
C VAL A 402 -25.69 27.24 18.17
N ARG A 403 -26.46 26.38 17.49
CA ARG A 403 -27.86 26.07 17.86
C ARG A 403 -28.00 25.17 19.09
N GLN A 404 -27.02 24.30 19.36
CA GLN A 404 -26.99 23.46 20.57
C GLN A 404 -26.56 24.28 21.80
N TRP A 405 -25.78 25.33 21.60
CA TRP A 405 -25.32 26.25 22.67
C TRP A 405 -26.27 27.45 22.89
N ARG A 406 -27.41 27.48 22.18
CA ARG A 406 -28.43 28.55 22.25
C ARG A 406 -29.73 28.09 22.92
N THR A 407 -29.71 26.99 23.68
CA THR A 407 -30.86 26.53 24.48
C THR A 407 -31.01 27.32 25.79
N ALA A 408 -31.15 28.63 25.66
CA ALA A 408 -31.84 29.48 26.61
C ALA A 408 -32.64 30.49 25.76
N PRO A 409 -33.97 30.33 25.61
CA PRO A 409 -34.77 31.35 24.94
C PRO A 409 -34.79 32.59 25.83
N ALA A 410 -34.09 33.64 25.42
CA ALA A 410 -34.14 34.94 26.06
C ALA A 410 -35.54 35.57 25.89
N ARG A 411 -36.50 35.11 26.70
CA ARG A 411 -37.81 35.75 26.88
C ARG A 411 -37.58 37.05 27.65
N ARG A 412 -37.53 38.18 26.93
CA ARG A 412 -37.76 39.49 27.56
C ARG A 412 -39.20 39.51 28.06
N GLY A 413 -39.41 39.79 29.35
CA GLY A 413 -40.73 40.12 29.91
C GLY A 413 -41.61 38.93 30.33
N ARG A 414 -41.23 38.22 31.40
CA ARG A 414 -42.11 37.83 32.53
C ARG A 414 -41.26 37.32 33.69
N ALA A 415 -41.75 37.48 34.92
CA ALA A 415 -40.98 37.28 36.15
C ALA A 415 -40.27 35.92 36.22
N ALA A 416 -39.06 35.93 36.79
CA ALA A 416 -38.24 34.73 36.96
C ALA A 416 -38.90 33.78 37.97
N GLN A 417 -39.48 32.69 37.48
CA GLN A 417 -39.77 31.52 38.32
C GLN A 417 -38.43 30.92 38.75
N ARG A 418 -38.16 30.95 40.06
CA ARG A 418 -36.97 30.30 40.65
C ARG A 418 -37.01 28.80 40.31
N PRO A 419 -35.85 28.16 40.03
CA PRO A 419 -35.82 26.71 39.86
C PRO A 419 -36.29 26.03 41.16
N VAL A 420 -37.26 25.13 41.03
CA VAL A 420 -37.77 24.34 42.15
C VAL A 420 -36.70 23.31 42.53
N PRO A 421 -36.23 23.26 43.79
CA PRO A 421 -35.36 22.18 44.24
C PRO A 421 -36.08 20.83 44.12
N GLY A 422 -35.44 19.84 43.50
CA GLY A 422 -36.02 18.50 43.30
C GLY A 422 -36.50 18.16 41.90
N ALA A 423 -36.37 19.06 40.90
CA ALA A 423 -36.62 18.70 39.51
C ALA A 423 -35.62 17.64 39.02
N ALA A 424 -36.11 16.43 38.74
CA ALA A 424 -35.29 15.30 38.29
C ALA A 424 -34.50 15.62 37.01
N PRO A 425 -33.27 15.09 36.85
CA PRO A 425 -32.50 15.29 35.63
C PRO A 425 -33.25 14.76 34.40
N PRO A 426 -33.10 15.40 33.22
CA PRO A 426 -33.77 14.93 32.01
C PRO A 426 -33.35 13.49 31.67
N PRO A 427 -34.27 12.64 31.20
CA PRO A 427 -33.98 11.24 30.93
C PRO A 427 -32.83 11.08 29.93
N ALA A 428 -31.96 10.11 30.19
CA ALA A 428 -30.84 9.78 29.32
C ALA A 428 -31.33 9.48 27.90
N PRO A 429 -30.57 9.86 26.85
CA PRO A 429 -30.94 9.54 25.48
C PRO A 429 -30.91 8.01 25.27
N PRO A 430 -31.88 7.42 24.55
CA PRO A 430 -31.99 5.97 24.40
C PRO A 430 -30.78 5.38 23.65
N THR A 431 -30.43 4.14 23.99
CA THR A 431 -29.30 3.41 23.43
C THR A 431 -29.49 3.24 21.92
N PRO A 432 -28.55 3.72 21.08
CA PRO A 432 -28.72 3.67 19.64
C PRO A 432 -28.55 2.25 19.09
N VAL A 433 -29.58 1.76 18.38
CA VAL A 433 -29.56 0.47 17.67
C VAL A 433 -28.32 0.34 16.79
N LEU A 434 -27.50 -0.69 17.05
CA LEU A 434 -26.26 -0.90 16.30
C LEU A 434 -26.56 -1.31 14.84
N SER A 435 -25.78 -0.72 13.92
CA SER A 435 -25.74 -1.18 12.53
C SER A 435 -25.18 -2.60 12.44
N PRO A 436 -25.53 -3.41 11.44
CA PRO A 436 -24.98 -4.78 11.29
C PRO A 436 -23.45 -4.84 11.32
N ARG A 437 -22.76 -3.84 10.75
CA ARG A 437 -21.30 -3.72 10.78
C ARG A 437 -20.78 -3.41 12.18
N ALA A 438 -21.45 -2.54 12.93
CA ALA A 438 -21.04 -2.20 14.30
C ALA A 438 -21.27 -3.40 15.24
N ALA A 439 -22.43 -4.05 15.16
CA ALA A 439 -22.73 -5.26 15.91
C ALA A 439 -21.76 -6.41 15.55
N ARG A 440 -21.35 -6.57 14.28
CA ARG A 440 -20.27 -7.50 13.89
C ARG A 440 -18.97 -7.19 14.65
N TRP A 441 -18.52 -5.94 14.66
CA TRP A 441 -17.27 -5.57 15.35
C TRP A 441 -17.35 -5.81 16.86
N LEU A 442 -18.52 -5.55 17.47
CA LEU A 442 -18.80 -5.86 18.87
C LEU A 442 -18.70 -7.36 19.16
N LEU A 443 -19.26 -8.21 18.28
CA LEU A 443 -19.20 -9.67 18.43
C LEU A 443 -17.80 -10.24 18.15
N LEU A 444 -17.00 -9.62 17.27
CA LEU A 444 -15.68 -10.16 16.88
C LEU A 444 -14.53 -9.79 17.84
N ARG A 445 -14.68 -8.74 18.66
CA ARG A 445 -13.65 -8.34 19.64
C ARG A 445 -13.53 -9.35 20.79
N PRO A 446 -12.33 -9.53 21.38
CA PRO A 446 -12.16 -10.12 22.71
C PRO A 446 -13.11 -9.48 23.73
N TRP A 447 -13.48 -10.22 24.78
CA TRP A 447 -14.40 -9.71 25.81
C TRP A 447 -13.75 -8.60 26.65
N ASP A 448 -12.48 -8.78 26.98
CA ASP A 448 -11.72 -7.90 27.87
C ASP A 448 -11.36 -6.55 27.21
N ASP A 449 -11.39 -6.51 25.87
CA ASP A 449 -11.25 -5.28 25.08
C ASP A 449 -12.51 -4.39 25.13
N LEU A 450 -13.67 -4.91 25.56
CA LEU A 450 -14.96 -4.20 25.48
C LEU A 450 -15.20 -3.30 26.69
N GLU A 451 -15.69 -2.07 26.46
CA GLU A 451 -16.20 -1.23 27.54
C GLU A 451 -17.41 -1.89 28.23
N PRO A 452 -17.71 -1.63 29.52
CA PRO A 452 -18.86 -2.26 30.21
C PRO A 452 -20.22 -2.07 29.48
N ALA A 453 -20.42 -0.92 28.83
CA ALA A 453 -21.60 -0.67 28.01
C ALA A 453 -21.62 -1.49 26.70
N GLU A 454 -20.45 -1.78 26.12
CA GLU A 454 -20.30 -2.68 24.98
C GLU A 454 -20.54 -4.14 25.41
N GLN A 455 -19.99 -4.56 26.55
CA GLN A 455 -20.22 -5.88 27.17
C GLN A 455 -21.72 -6.13 27.40
N ALA A 456 -22.41 -5.20 28.06
CA ALA A 456 -23.86 -5.27 28.26
C ALA A 456 -24.63 -5.40 26.93
N HIS A 457 -24.28 -4.60 25.93
CA HIS A 457 -24.91 -4.66 24.61
C HIS A 457 -24.62 -5.97 23.86
N ARG A 458 -23.44 -6.56 24.03
CA ARG A 458 -23.09 -7.89 23.49
C ARG A 458 -23.91 -8.99 24.16
N THR A 459 -24.00 -8.97 25.49
CA THR A 459 -24.82 -9.92 26.25
C THR A 459 -26.30 -9.82 25.86
N ALA A 460 -26.85 -8.61 25.82
CA ALA A 460 -28.22 -8.37 25.39
C ALA A 460 -28.47 -8.87 23.95
N LEU A 461 -27.54 -8.64 23.02
CA LEU A 461 -27.65 -9.10 21.64
C LEU A 461 -27.59 -10.62 21.51
N LEU A 462 -26.67 -11.29 22.19
CA LEU A 462 -26.55 -12.75 22.16
C LEU A 462 -27.73 -13.42 22.88
N GLY A 463 -28.26 -12.82 23.95
CA GLY A 463 -29.45 -13.29 24.65
C GLY A 463 -30.75 -13.24 23.82
N THR A 464 -30.79 -12.51 22.70
CA THR A 464 -32.02 -12.40 21.89
C THR A 464 -32.41 -13.65 21.12
N CYS A 465 -31.47 -14.50 20.69
CA CYS A 465 -31.76 -15.75 19.99
C CYS A 465 -30.56 -16.70 19.92
N ALA A 466 -30.81 -18.00 20.11
CA ALA A 466 -29.80 -19.05 20.03
C ALA A 466 -29.06 -19.12 18.67
N GLU A 467 -29.72 -18.70 17.58
CA GLU A 467 -29.09 -18.63 16.24
C GLU A 467 -27.90 -17.66 16.21
N LEU A 468 -27.98 -16.51 16.88
CA LEU A 468 -26.86 -15.57 16.97
C LEU A 468 -25.74 -16.10 17.86
N VAL A 469 -26.06 -16.82 18.94
CA VAL A 469 -25.07 -17.49 19.81
C VAL A 469 -24.28 -18.53 19.02
N ALA A 470 -24.97 -19.44 18.31
CA ALA A 470 -24.34 -20.47 17.51
C ALA A 470 -23.49 -19.89 16.35
N ALA A 471 -23.99 -18.85 15.66
CA ALA A 471 -23.22 -18.15 14.63
C ALA A 471 -21.97 -17.46 15.19
N HIS A 472 -22.10 -16.80 16.35
CA HIS A 472 -21.00 -16.13 17.04
C HIS A 472 -19.91 -17.13 17.45
N GLY A 473 -20.31 -18.25 18.08
CA GLY A 473 -19.39 -19.32 18.45
C GLY A 473 -18.63 -19.90 17.26
N LEU A 474 -19.34 -20.30 16.19
CA LEU A 474 -18.72 -20.86 15.00
C LEU A 474 -17.77 -19.88 14.29
N VAL A 475 -18.08 -18.58 14.27
CA VAL A 475 -17.21 -17.56 13.66
C VAL A 475 -16.03 -17.19 14.56
N GLN A 476 -16.18 -17.19 15.89
CA GLN A 476 -15.07 -16.99 16.82
C GLN A 476 -14.11 -18.19 16.78
N GLU A 477 -14.61 -19.42 16.77
CA GLU A 477 -13.77 -20.62 16.67
C GLU A 477 -13.01 -20.65 15.33
N PHE A 478 -13.65 -20.32 14.20
CA PHE A 478 -12.92 -20.15 12.94
C PHE A 478 -11.84 -19.06 13.03
N GLY A 479 -12.15 -17.97 13.74
CA GLY A 479 -11.20 -16.90 14.02
C GLY A 479 -10.05 -17.34 14.93
N ARG A 480 -10.27 -18.29 15.84
CA ARG A 480 -9.23 -18.94 16.65
C ARG A 480 -8.33 -19.77 15.75
N LEU A 481 -8.90 -20.74 15.04
CA LEU A 481 -8.19 -21.65 14.12
C LEU A 481 -7.23 -20.90 13.18
N VAL A 482 -7.70 -19.83 12.53
CA VAL A 482 -6.90 -19.05 11.55
C VAL A 482 -5.81 -18.20 12.21
N ARG A 483 -5.99 -17.72 13.46
CA ARG A 483 -4.98 -16.94 14.18
C ARG A 483 -3.93 -17.83 14.85
N GLU A 484 -4.37 -18.90 15.49
CA GLU A 484 -3.52 -19.87 16.20
C GLU A 484 -2.88 -20.90 15.26
N ARG A 485 -3.32 -20.94 13.99
CA ARG A 485 -2.81 -21.85 12.96
C ARG A 485 -2.96 -23.32 13.37
N ASP A 486 -4.19 -23.68 13.73
CA ASP A 486 -4.59 -25.01 14.20
C ASP A 486 -5.25 -25.83 13.07
N PRO A 487 -4.49 -26.64 12.31
CA PRO A 487 -5.06 -27.51 11.27
C PRO A 487 -5.76 -28.75 11.84
N ALA A 488 -5.53 -29.11 13.11
CA ALA A 488 -6.06 -30.33 13.70
C ALA A 488 -7.57 -30.20 13.98
N ALA A 489 -7.99 -29.10 14.60
CA ALA A 489 -9.40 -28.83 14.88
C ALA A 489 -10.19 -28.35 13.64
N PHE A 490 -9.52 -27.95 12.55
CA PHE A 490 -10.16 -27.41 11.36
C PHE A 490 -11.16 -28.37 10.67
N ALA A 491 -10.84 -29.66 10.57
CA ALA A 491 -11.73 -30.64 9.93
C ALA A 491 -13.04 -30.86 10.72
N GLY A 492 -12.95 -30.86 12.05
CA GLY A 492 -14.11 -30.93 12.95
C GLY A 492 -14.98 -29.68 12.84
N TRP A 493 -14.36 -28.50 12.91
CA TRP A 493 -15.06 -27.22 12.73
C TRP A 493 -15.79 -27.13 11.39
N LEU A 494 -15.13 -27.50 10.29
CA LEU A 494 -15.71 -27.37 8.95
C LEU A 494 -16.94 -28.27 8.79
N SER A 495 -16.89 -29.48 9.34
CA SER A 495 -18.02 -30.43 9.34
C SER A 495 -19.19 -29.92 10.19
N GLY A 496 -18.92 -29.36 11.38
CA GLY A 496 -19.94 -28.72 12.21
C GLY A 496 -20.56 -27.47 11.56
N ALA A 497 -19.76 -26.69 10.83
CA ALA A 497 -20.24 -25.52 10.09
C ALA A 497 -21.12 -25.89 8.87
N GLU A 498 -20.86 -27.03 8.22
CA GLU A 498 -21.71 -27.58 7.15
C GLU A 498 -23.02 -28.18 7.69
N ALA A 499 -22.99 -28.84 8.85
CA ALA A 499 -24.18 -29.35 9.54
C ALA A 499 -25.05 -28.25 10.19
N SER A 500 -24.53 -27.03 10.34
CA SER A 500 -25.22 -25.91 10.98
C SER A 500 -26.60 -25.63 10.37
N ALA A 501 -27.62 -25.38 11.20
CA ALA A 501 -28.93 -24.95 10.74
C ALA A 501 -28.90 -23.59 9.99
N ILE A 502 -27.84 -22.79 10.18
CA ILE A 502 -27.74 -21.40 9.75
C ILE A 502 -27.30 -21.29 8.27
N PRO A 503 -28.14 -20.80 7.36
CA PRO A 503 -27.84 -20.80 5.92
C PRO A 503 -26.58 -19.98 5.56
N GLU A 504 -26.34 -18.86 6.25
CA GLU A 504 -25.18 -18.01 6.04
C GLU A 504 -23.85 -18.70 6.38
N VAL A 505 -23.87 -19.59 7.38
CA VAL A 505 -22.72 -20.38 7.85
C VAL A 505 -22.48 -21.55 6.91
N ARG A 506 -23.51 -22.35 6.58
CA ARG A 506 -23.38 -23.44 5.59
C ARG A 506 -22.82 -22.95 4.25
N ALA A 507 -23.31 -21.81 3.75
CA ALA A 507 -22.83 -21.21 2.51
C ALA A 507 -21.36 -20.71 2.60
N PHE A 508 -20.90 -20.33 3.80
CA PHE A 508 -19.49 -20.01 4.05
C PHE A 508 -18.64 -21.28 4.10
N ALA A 509 -19.09 -22.30 4.83
CA ALA A 509 -18.43 -23.60 4.96
C ALA A 509 -18.26 -24.28 3.58
N ALA A 510 -19.31 -24.35 2.75
CA ALA A 510 -19.21 -24.83 1.37
C ALA A 510 -18.31 -23.94 0.46
N GLY A 511 -18.09 -22.68 0.85
CA GLY A 511 -17.11 -21.80 0.23
C GLY A 511 -15.66 -22.07 0.68
N ILE A 512 -15.46 -22.56 1.90
CA ILE A 512 -14.18 -23.03 2.44
C ILE A 512 -13.86 -24.42 1.90
N ARG A 513 -14.84 -25.35 1.86
CA ARG A 513 -14.72 -26.72 1.33
C ARG A 513 -14.19 -26.76 -0.12
N ARG A 514 -14.70 -25.90 -1.00
CA ARG A 514 -14.21 -25.75 -2.38
C ARG A 514 -12.78 -25.20 -2.51
N ASP A 515 -12.21 -24.69 -1.42
CA ASP A 515 -10.88 -24.08 -1.34
C ASP A 515 -10.03 -24.75 -0.25
N GLN A 516 -10.44 -25.96 0.21
CA GLN A 516 -10.01 -26.56 1.48
C GLN A 516 -8.50 -26.68 1.58
N ALA A 517 -7.84 -27.24 0.56
CA ALA A 517 -6.39 -27.43 0.54
C ALA A 517 -5.61 -26.10 0.72
N ALA A 518 -6.12 -25.00 0.17
CA ALA A 518 -5.47 -23.69 0.33
C ALA A 518 -5.74 -23.05 1.70
N VAL A 519 -6.87 -23.38 2.33
CA VAL A 519 -7.17 -22.97 3.71
C VAL A 519 -6.34 -23.78 4.71
N GLU A 520 -6.23 -25.10 4.53
CA GLU A 520 -5.32 -25.95 5.32
C GLU A 520 -3.87 -25.47 5.19
N ALA A 521 -3.41 -25.15 3.97
CA ALA A 521 -2.11 -24.55 3.76
C ALA A 521 -1.94 -23.19 4.47
N ALA A 522 -2.99 -22.37 4.57
CA ALA A 522 -2.95 -21.11 5.32
C ALA A 522 -2.79 -21.28 6.84
N LEU A 523 -3.20 -22.44 7.37
CA LEU A 523 -2.94 -22.85 8.75
C LEU A 523 -1.51 -23.41 8.86
N CYS A 524 -1.12 -24.31 7.97
CA CYS A 524 0.19 -24.99 8.04
C CYS A 524 1.39 -24.07 7.74
N PHE A 525 1.29 -23.12 6.81
CA PHE A 525 2.41 -22.29 6.35
C PHE A 525 2.37 -20.84 6.88
N GLU A 526 3.53 -20.19 6.94
CA GLU A 526 3.68 -18.81 7.45
C GLU A 526 3.22 -17.72 6.48
N TRP A 527 3.10 -18.04 5.19
CA TRP A 527 2.78 -17.12 4.10
C TRP A 527 1.32 -16.64 4.12
N SER A 528 1.09 -15.38 3.72
CA SER A 528 -0.22 -14.73 3.53
C SER A 528 -0.02 -13.44 2.71
N ASN A 529 -1.08 -12.84 2.14
CA ASN A 529 -0.96 -11.69 1.23
C ASN A 529 -0.60 -10.35 1.91
N GLY A 530 -0.35 -10.29 3.22
CA GLY A 530 -0.06 -9.03 3.93
C GLY A 530 1.14 -8.24 3.35
N GLN A 531 2.18 -8.91 2.85
CA GLN A 531 3.27 -8.22 2.14
C GLN A 531 2.83 -7.73 0.75
N THR A 532 2.05 -8.52 0.01
CA THR A 532 1.46 -8.13 -1.28
C THR A 532 0.56 -6.91 -1.15
N GLU A 533 -0.33 -6.89 -0.15
CA GLU A 533 -1.18 -5.74 0.18
C GLU A 533 -0.33 -4.53 0.60
N GLY A 534 0.75 -4.74 1.37
CA GLY A 534 1.72 -3.70 1.72
C GLY A 534 2.37 -3.04 0.49
N GLN A 535 2.78 -3.84 -0.50
CA GLN A 535 3.33 -3.33 -1.76
C GLN A 535 2.25 -2.63 -2.60
N ILE A 536 1.04 -3.19 -2.70
CA ILE A 536 -0.12 -2.52 -3.33
C ILE A 536 -0.39 -1.15 -2.68
N ASN A 537 -0.37 -1.05 -1.35
CA ASN A 537 -0.58 0.22 -0.67
C ASN A 537 0.56 1.23 -0.93
N ARG A 538 1.81 0.76 -1.00
CA ARG A 538 2.97 1.59 -1.41
C ARG A 538 2.79 2.13 -2.84
N LEU A 539 2.44 1.26 -3.79
CA LEU A 539 2.17 1.65 -5.18
C LEU A 539 0.99 2.62 -5.31
N ASN A 540 -0.10 2.42 -4.55
CA ASN A 540 -1.25 3.32 -4.55
C ASN A 540 -0.82 4.76 -4.18
N ASN A 541 0.00 4.91 -3.15
CA ASN A 541 0.48 6.21 -2.67
C ASN A 541 1.43 6.91 -3.65
N VAL A 542 2.20 6.16 -4.44
CA VAL A 542 3.02 6.71 -5.54
C VAL A 542 2.15 7.05 -6.76
N SER A 543 1.09 6.27 -7.00
CA SER A 543 0.21 6.44 -8.18
C SER A 543 -0.69 7.66 -8.15
N SER A 544 -0.95 8.23 -6.97
CA SER A 544 -1.77 9.45 -6.83
C SER A 544 -1.08 10.74 -7.33
N ASP A 545 0.25 10.73 -7.51
CA ASP A 545 1.06 11.91 -7.83
C ASP A 545 1.41 12.06 -9.33
N ASP A 546 1.14 11.05 -10.17
CA ASP A 546 1.47 11.03 -11.60
C ASP A 546 0.23 10.65 -12.44
N SER A 547 -0.21 11.51 -13.37
CA SER A 547 -1.45 11.30 -14.15
C SER A 547 -1.27 10.59 -15.50
N ASP A 548 -0.03 10.44 -15.95
CA ASP A 548 0.30 10.38 -17.39
C ASP A 548 0.68 8.97 -17.90
N GLY A 549 0.26 7.90 -17.21
CA GLY A 549 0.48 6.52 -17.66
C GLY A 549 1.95 6.05 -17.64
N SER A 550 2.84 6.75 -16.94
CA SER A 550 4.28 6.45 -16.87
C SER A 550 4.68 5.31 -15.92
N PHE A 551 3.71 4.57 -15.38
CA PHE A 551 3.87 3.74 -14.19
C PHE A 551 4.59 2.39 -14.28
N PRO A 552 4.55 1.63 -15.39
CA PRO A 552 5.14 0.27 -15.41
C PRO A 552 6.59 0.25 -14.89
N SER A 553 7.42 1.18 -15.36
CA SER A 553 8.83 1.33 -14.96
C SER A 553 9.08 1.72 -13.50
N VAL A 554 8.04 2.06 -12.73
CA VAL A 554 8.12 2.39 -11.30
C VAL A 554 7.84 1.15 -10.45
N VAL A 555 6.91 0.30 -10.89
CA VAL A 555 6.49 -0.90 -10.14
C VAL A 555 7.61 -1.94 -10.06
N GLU A 556 8.29 -2.18 -11.18
CA GLU A 556 9.45 -3.09 -11.29
C GLU A 556 10.67 -2.65 -10.44
N ARG A 557 10.67 -1.43 -9.88
CA ARG A 557 11.86 -0.76 -9.32
C ARG A 557 11.72 -0.27 -7.88
N ILE A 558 10.50 -0.26 -7.33
CA ILE A 558 10.24 -0.02 -5.91
C ILE A 558 10.71 -1.20 -5.02
N GLY A 559 11.06 -2.33 -5.63
CA GLY A 559 11.65 -3.52 -5.00
C GLY A 559 13.17 -3.64 -5.11
N LEU A 560 13.87 -2.59 -5.55
CA LEU A 560 15.34 -2.59 -5.62
C LEU A 560 15.98 -2.40 -4.23
N PRO A 561 17.09 -3.11 -3.92
CA PRO A 561 17.93 -2.77 -2.79
C PRO A 561 18.43 -1.33 -2.92
N SER A 562 18.47 -0.62 -1.79
CA SER A 562 19.12 0.68 -1.70
C SER A 562 20.62 0.53 -1.93
N LEU A 563 21.30 1.59 -2.38
CA LEU A 563 22.77 1.65 -2.36
C LEU A 563 23.38 1.44 -0.94
N VAL A 564 22.56 1.47 0.11
CA VAL A 564 22.91 1.17 1.50
C VAL A 564 22.98 -0.34 1.78
N ASP A 565 22.27 -1.19 1.01
CA ASP A 565 22.13 -2.64 1.29
C ASP A 565 23.28 -3.50 0.70
N LEU A 566 24.25 -2.88 0.01
CA LEU A 566 25.46 -3.55 -0.52
C LEU A 566 26.67 -3.39 0.42
N GLY A 567 26.41 -3.17 1.71
CA GLY A 567 27.39 -2.77 2.73
C GLY A 567 28.02 -3.89 3.55
N GLU A 568 27.70 -5.16 3.30
CA GLU A 568 28.34 -6.32 3.96
C GLU A 568 29.12 -7.15 2.92
N VAL A 569 30.26 -6.61 2.51
CA VAL A 569 31.36 -7.45 2.01
C VAL A 569 32.19 -7.83 3.22
N GLU A 570 32.10 -9.09 3.66
CA GLU A 570 33.07 -9.63 4.61
C GLU A 570 34.47 -9.49 4.04
N CYS A 571 35.26 -8.57 4.60
CA CYS A 571 36.70 -8.58 4.41
C CYS A 571 37.23 -9.84 5.11
N ARG A 572 37.45 -10.90 4.34
CA ARG A 572 38.31 -12.00 4.79
C ARG A 572 39.74 -11.48 4.86
N ASP A 573 40.27 -11.41 6.06
CA ASP A 573 41.69 -11.21 6.29
C ASP A 573 42.47 -12.40 5.72
N GLU A 574 43.17 -12.17 4.61
CA GLU A 574 44.37 -12.95 4.27
C GLU A 574 45.57 -12.10 4.67
N GLY A 575 46.19 -12.48 5.79
CA GLY A 575 47.26 -11.71 6.42
C GLY A 575 48.56 -11.72 5.61
N VAL A 576 49.27 -10.60 5.69
CA VAL A 576 50.71 -10.54 5.41
C VAL A 576 51.34 -9.85 6.63
N GLY A 577 52.36 -10.50 7.21
CA GLY A 577 52.91 -10.14 8.51
C GLY A 577 53.61 -8.78 8.54
N GLU A 578 53.80 -8.30 9.77
CA GLU A 578 54.72 -7.22 10.10
C GLU A 578 56.14 -7.57 9.62
N ASP A 579 56.85 -6.62 9.02
CA ASP A 579 58.16 -6.23 9.56
C ASP A 579 58.72 -4.91 8.97
N ASP A 580 59.38 -4.21 9.89
CA ASP A 580 60.42 -3.18 9.77
C ASP A 580 60.16 -1.78 9.13
N GLU A 581 60.34 -0.76 9.98
CA GLU A 581 60.57 0.63 9.57
C GLU A 581 62.08 0.88 9.36
N ARG A 582 62.49 1.68 8.35
CA ARG A 582 63.35 2.90 8.49
C ARG A 582 64.10 3.34 7.22
N ARG A 583 64.57 4.60 7.29
CA ARG A 583 65.66 5.28 6.54
C ARG A 583 65.46 5.70 5.07
N LEU A 584 65.13 6.99 4.93
CA LEU A 584 65.94 8.01 4.23
C LEU A 584 67.14 7.51 3.37
N GLN A 585 67.12 7.77 2.05
CA GLN A 585 68.03 8.71 1.35
C GLN A 585 67.88 8.67 -0.20
N ARG A 586 68.18 9.80 -0.86
CA ARG A 586 68.60 9.95 -2.27
C ARG A 586 70.14 10.19 -2.26
N PRO A 587 70.96 10.04 -3.34
CA PRO A 587 70.59 10.33 -4.75
C PRO A 587 71.40 9.61 -5.90
N ARG A 588 71.10 10.00 -7.17
CA ARG A 588 71.96 10.08 -8.40
C ARG A 588 72.58 8.81 -9.04
N GLY A 589 72.52 8.74 -10.39
CA GLY A 589 73.63 8.23 -11.24
C GLY A 589 73.29 7.42 -12.52
N GLY A 590 73.66 7.93 -13.71
CA GLY A 590 73.87 7.20 -14.99
C GLY A 590 72.63 6.72 -15.79
N HIS A 591 72.42 6.93 -17.11
CA HIS A 591 73.24 6.74 -18.33
C HIS A 591 73.49 5.25 -18.68
N LEU A 592 73.30 4.69 -19.89
CA LEU A 592 73.28 5.22 -21.28
C LEU A 592 72.66 4.20 -22.29
N LEU A 593 72.21 4.66 -23.49
CA LEU A 593 71.98 3.92 -24.78
C LEU A 593 70.91 2.77 -24.78
N GLY A 594 70.08 2.46 -25.80
CA GLY A 594 70.05 2.66 -27.28
C GLY A 594 70.04 1.27 -27.99
N PRO A 595 69.38 0.99 -29.14
CA PRO A 595 68.63 1.85 -30.08
C PRO A 595 67.23 1.32 -30.54
N VAL A 596 66.69 1.97 -31.58
CA VAL A 596 65.43 1.76 -32.37
C VAL A 596 65.79 0.97 -33.66
N PRO A 597 64.96 0.06 -34.26
CA PRO A 597 63.72 0.37 -35.02
C PRO A 597 62.61 -0.71 -34.94
N GLY A 598 61.43 -0.60 -35.55
CA GLY A 598 60.78 0.43 -36.38
C GLY A 598 59.42 -0.13 -36.90
N GLY A 599 58.63 0.62 -37.67
CA GLY A 599 57.49 0.00 -38.40
C GLY A 599 56.16 0.77 -38.41
N SER A 600 56.11 1.79 -39.26
CA SER A 600 54.93 2.33 -39.95
C SER A 600 53.59 1.58 -39.88
N ARG A 601 52.61 2.31 -39.32
CA ARG A 601 51.50 2.90 -40.11
C ARG A 601 50.90 2.10 -41.30
N HIS A 602 49.78 1.45 -41.01
CA HIS A 602 48.47 1.83 -41.56
C HIS A 602 48.13 1.69 -43.07
N ARG A 603 47.26 0.70 -43.33
CA ARG A 603 45.85 0.88 -43.79
C ARG A 603 45.65 1.63 -45.15
N THR A 604 45.03 0.99 -46.13
CA THR A 604 44.07 1.59 -47.10
C THR A 604 42.95 0.57 -47.37
N GLY A 605 41.83 0.98 -47.97
CA GLY A 605 40.58 0.19 -48.00
C GLY A 605 39.44 0.96 -48.66
N ALA A 606 38.58 0.23 -49.38
CA ALA A 606 37.43 0.68 -50.16
C ALA A 606 36.56 -0.54 -50.57
N GLY A 607 35.36 -0.31 -51.13
CA GLY A 607 34.41 -1.35 -51.59
C GLY A 607 33.44 -1.78 -50.47
N VAL A 608 32.13 -1.44 -50.43
CA VAL A 608 31.02 -1.42 -51.41
C VAL A 608 30.45 -2.83 -51.70
N HIS A 609 29.20 -3.04 -51.22
CA HIS A 609 28.09 -3.97 -51.59
C HIS A 609 28.33 -5.25 -52.43
N PRO A 610 27.52 -6.33 -52.29
CA PRO A 610 26.11 -6.35 -51.83
C PRO A 610 25.75 -7.44 -50.80
N SER A 611 24.45 -7.54 -50.45
CA SER A 611 23.88 -8.65 -49.66
C SER A 611 23.87 -9.97 -50.45
N PRO A 612 23.91 -11.11 -49.74
CA PRO A 612 22.81 -12.07 -49.90
C PRO A 612 22.25 -12.60 -48.57
N VAL A 613 20.99 -13.06 -48.64
CA VAL A 613 20.29 -13.81 -47.57
C VAL A 613 20.85 -15.24 -47.50
N PRO A 614 21.02 -15.83 -46.30
CA PRO A 614 20.39 -17.15 -46.11
C PRO A 614 19.84 -17.44 -44.70
N VAL A 615 18.66 -18.10 -44.71
CA VAL A 615 18.28 -19.30 -43.94
C VAL A 615 18.07 -19.20 -42.41
N VAL A 616 16.85 -19.56 -42.02
CA VAL A 616 16.42 -19.95 -40.67
C VAL A 616 16.80 -21.41 -40.41
N PRO A 617 17.44 -21.76 -39.28
CA PRO A 617 17.57 -23.15 -38.85
C PRO A 617 16.34 -23.60 -38.04
N THR A 618 15.71 -24.69 -38.47
CA THR A 618 14.77 -25.48 -37.66
C THR A 618 15.53 -26.32 -36.62
N PRO A 619 14.91 -26.68 -35.48
CA PRO A 619 15.55 -27.50 -34.46
C PRO A 619 15.45 -28.99 -34.78
N GLN A 620 16.57 -29.72 -34.67
CA GLN A 620 16.57 -31.19 -34.58
C GLN A 620 17.47 -31.67 -33.42
N ASP A 621 16.84 -32.47 -32.55
CA ASP A 621 17.36 -33.52 -31.67
C ASP A 621 18.86 -33.55 -31.28
N ARG A 622 19.16 -33.06 -30.07
CA ARG A 622 19.92 -33.78 -29.01
C ARG A 622 19.44 -33.25 -27.64
N GLY A 623 19.26 -34.04 -26.59
CA GLY A 623 19.34 -35.49 -26.42
C GLY A 623 18.88 -35.84 -24.99
N ARG A 624 18.33 -37.04 -24.77
CA ARG A 624 17.77 -37.44 -23.46
C ARG A 624 18.86 -37.56 -22.40
N LEU A 625 18.71 -36.85 -21.28
CA LEU A 625 19.21 -37.28 -19.97
C LEU A 625 18.06 -37.24 -18.98
N GLY A 626 17.66 -38.41 -18.49
CA GLY A 626 16.50 -38.56 -17.62
C GLY A 626 16.82 -38.15 -16.19
N ALA A 627 16.22 -37.05 -15.73
CA ALA A 627 16.02 -36.81 -14.30
C ALA A 627 14.65 -37.39 -13.90
N GLN A 628 14.65 -38.45 -13.09
CA GLN A 628 13.41 -39.02 -12.56
C GLN A 628 12.73 -37.99 -11.63
N PRO A 629 11.43 -37.70 -11.81
CA PRO A 629 10.70 -36.88 -10.85
C PRO A 629 10.49 -37.67 -9.57
N ARG A 630 10.98 -37.16 -8.43
CA ARG A 630 10.61 -37.69 -7.11
C ARG A 630 9.14 -37.35 -6.84
N SER A 631 8.27 -38.34 -7.03
CA SER A 631 6.86 -38.25 -6.65
C SER A 631 6.69 -37.94 -5.16
N PHE A 632 5.97 -36.86 -4.82
CA PHE A 632 5.70 -36.44 -3.44
C PHE A 632 4.20 -36.50 -3.05
N PRO A 633 3.53 -37.67 -3.06
CA PRO A 633 2.25 -37.83 -2.37
C PRO A 633 2.49 -38.04 -0.87
N GLY A 634 2.17 -37.06 -0.01
CA GLY A 634 2.14 -37.30 1.45
C GLY A 634 2.31 -36.11 2.41
N LEU A 635 2.58 -34.90 1.94
CA LEU A 635 2.89 -33.77 2.83
C LEU A 635 1.74 -33.35 3.76
N LEU A 636 0.47 -33.43 3.31
CA LEU A 636 -0.69 -33.15 4.18
C LEU A 636 -0.84 -34.15 5.33
N ARG A 637 -0.40 -35.42 5.17
CA ARG A 637 -0.41 -36.41 6.28
C ARG A 637 0.65 -36.12 7.36
N ARG A 638 1.73 -35.39 7.04
CA ARG A 638 2.82 -35.11 8.01
C ARG A 638 2.45 -34.04 9.04
N CYS A 639 1.44 -33.21 8.79
CA CYS A 639 0.96 -32.23 9.78
C CYS A 639 0.24 -32.89 10.97
N ALA A 640 -0.41 -34.04 10.78
CA ALA A 640 -1.02 -34.80 11.87
C ALA A 640 0.03 -35.41 12.82
N LEU A 641 1.18 -35.83 12.30
CA LEU A 641 2.23 -36.48 13.10
C LEU A 641 3.01 -35.51 13.99
N ARG A 642 3.17 -34.24 13.59
CA ARG A 642 3.81 -33.21 14.45
C ARG A 642 2.96 -32.76 15.66
N ALA A 643 1.72 -33.24 15.77
CA ALA A 643 0.85 -32.97 16.92
C ALA A 643 1.00 -33.99 18.06
N MET A 644 1.71 -35.10 17.87
CA MET A 644 1.87 -36.15 18.90
C MET A 644 3.20 -36.09 19.66
N ASP A 645 4.22 -35.38 19.14
CA ASP A 645 5.53 -35.19 19.81
C ASP A 645 5.57 -33.94 20.72
N ARG A 646 4.43 -33.58 21.34
CA ARG A 646 4.33 -32.57 22.42
C ARG A 646 3.36 -33.04 23.51
N GLY A 647 3.70 -34.19 24.10
CA GLY A 647 3.24 -34.61 25.43
C GLY A 647 4.29 -34.28 26.47
#